data_AF-A0A5K7WZU7-F1
#
_entry.id   AF-A0A5K7WZU7-F1
#
_cell.length_a   1.000
_cell.length_b   1.000
_cell.length_c   1.000
_cell.angle_alpha   90.00
_cell.angle_beta   90.00
_cell.angle_gamma   90.00
#
_symmetry.space_group_name_H-M   'P 1'
#
loop_
_entity.id
_entity.type
_entity.pdbx_description
1 polymer ?
#
loop_
_entity_poly.entity_id
_entity_poly.type
_entity_poly.pdbx_seq_one_letter_code
_entity_poly.pdbx_strand_id
1 'polypeptide(L)'
;MHFDTRIRKKMALLLRRSALFLPISLLLGLIILLLAAKIAGPMDIPASKPAVFYDNRGQLVGKWDTTNKQWMDSNAMAPALKLATLAVEDRRFFHHHGFDFRRMIQSALIDLRHFSKAQGASTITMQYAKNLFLSNDKTWLRKFSEMFYTIRLEMNESKKSILEGYLNTIYYGRGAYGAEAGARTYFNKSARDLSLAEASMLAGIPNGPSIYSPFMNYGKAKKRQKVVLNTMVKSGFLSKKRAEIAYHAPLHLAHAENKVPEKASYFQDALRHELIDRLHFTQKELASGGLKVYTTLDNETQETAEYWVKRVIPSSTPIQTALVALDPKTGGVVAMVGGRDYTKSTYNRAVSAKRSPGSAFKPFLYYAALQNGFTPATRLKSEPTAFAFDNGRRDYTPNNFGGYYANKPITMAQALALSDNIFAVKTHLAIGMKKLVSAARSAGISSALAPIPSLALGTKPVSVLELARGYATFANQGARIQPAMITKVTDSKGQVLYEWQPKKQQVLNRQTSFVLSQMMTGVFDKRLNGYTKVTGSKISGLLTHKVAAKTGSTPSDSWMAGFTPELVSAVWVGYDQGEMISTYPDSGYAKTIWAHFMESALKGKPKNAFKAPKGVVSVRIDPKSGLRAGKGCSGRPTYFIKGTAPTTYCGKQEPHKLQKPTKQRRSLLDRLFHWWK
;
A
#
# COMPACT_ATOMS: atom_id res chain seq x y z
N MET A 1 -29.18 -9.25 -60.02
CA MET A 1 -28.09 -9.54 -59.04
C MET A 1 -26.72 -9.09 -59.60
N HIS A 2 -26.58 -7.81 -60.01
CA HIS A 2 -25.40 -7.30 -60.73
C HIS A 2 -24.70 -6.10 -60.07
N PHE A 3 -25.06 -5.77 -58.82
CA PHE A 3 -24.49 -4.64 -58.08
C PHE A 3 -23.23 -4.97 -57.23
N ASP A 4 -22.88 -6.25 -57.06
CA ASP A 4 -21.82 -6.70 -56.12
C ASP A 4 -20.39 -6.65 -56.74
N THR A 5 -20.24 -6.87 -58.06
CA THR A 5 -18.92 -6.95 -58.71
C THR A 5 -18.21 -5.59 -58.84
N ARG A 6 -18.95 -4.49 -59.05
CA ARG A 6 -18.38 -3.13 -59.10
C ARG A 6 -17.91 -2.64 -57.73
N ILE A 7 -18.63 -2.98 -56.66
CA ILE A 7 -18.27 -2.60 -55.28
C ILE A 7 -17.03 -3.36 -54.83
N ARG A 8 -16.94 -4.68 -55.09
CA ARG A 8 -15.73 -5.46 -54.80
C ARG A 8 -14.50 -4.97 -55.56
N LYS A 9 -14.64 -4.61 -56.85
CA LYS A 9 -13.54 -4.02 -57.64
C LYS A 9 -13.13 -2.63 -57.11
N LYS A 10 -14.08 -1.78 -56.71
CA LYS A 10 -13.78 -0.48 -56.07
C LYS A 10 -13.12 -0.65 -54.70
N MET A 11 -13.57 -1.59 -53.86
CA MET A 11 -12.92 -1.92 -52.58
C MET A 11 -11.52 -2.49 -52.77
N ALA A 12 -11.31 -3.38 -53.74
CA ALA A 12 -9.98 -3.92 -54.05
C ALA A 12 -9.03 -2.84 -54.58
N LEU A 13 -9.53 -1.90 -55.38
CA LEU A 13 -8.76 -0.74 -55.87
C LEU A 13 -8.44 0.23 -54.73
N LEU A 14 -9.40 0.49 -53.83
CA LEU A 14 -9.20 1.29 -52.62
C LEU A 14 -8.18 0.62 -51.69
N LEU A 15 -8.30 -0.68 -51.42
CA LEU A 15 -7.33 -1.44 -50.61
C LEU A 15 -5.93 -1.46 -51.24
N ARG A 16 -5.82 -1.59 -52.58
CA ARG A 16 -4.53 -1.47 -53.30
C ARG A 16 -3.95 -0.06 -53.23
N ARG A 17 -4.77 0.98 -53.39
CA ARG A 17 -4.35 2.38 -53.24
C ARG A 17 -3.91 2.66 -51.80
N SER A 18 -4.71 2.25 -50.81
CA SER A 18 -4.36 2.32 -49.39
C SER A 18 -3.07 1.58 -49.06
N ALA A 19 -2.85 0.39 -49.65
CA ALA A 19 -1.60 -0.36 -49.49
C ALA A 19 -0.38 0.32 -50.14
N LEU A 20 -0.57 1.14 -51.18
CA LEU A 20 0.49 1.95 -51.80
C LEU A 20 0.76 3.26 -51.04
N PHE A 21 -0.29 3.93 -50.55
CA PHE A 21 -0.15 5.21 -49.84
C PHE A 21 0.31 5.06 -48.40
N LEU A 22 -0.01 3.94 -47.74
CA LEU A 22 0.41 3.69 -46.36
C LEU A 22 1.94 3.74 -46.16
N PRO A 23 2.78 3.02 -46.93
CA PRO A 23 4.23 3.10 -46.76
C PRO A 23 4.79 4.50 -47.07
N ILE A 24 4.23 5.20 -48.07
CA ILE A 24 4.63 6.59 -48.39
C ILE A 24 4.28 7.53 -47.24
N SER A 25 3.08 7.41 -46.67
CA SER A 25 2.65 8.23 -45.53
C SER A 25 3.47 7.96 -44.26
N LEU A 26 3.84 6.69 -44.01
CA LEU A 26 4.72 6.31 -42.90
C LEU A 26 6.14 6.85 -43.10
N LEU A 27 6.66 6.80 -44.32
CA LEU A 27 7.98 7.36 -44.66
C LEU A 27 7.98 8.88 -44.49
N LEU A 28 6.97 9.58 -45.01
CA LEU A 28 6.82 11.03 -44.87
C LEU A 28 6.67 11.41 -43.39
N GLY A 29 5.87 10.67 -42.63
CA GLY A 29 5.72 10.86 -41.19
C GLY A 29 7.05 10.67 -40.45
N LEU A 30 7.84 9.67 -40.80
CA LEU A 30 9.18 9.46 -40.24
C LEU A 30 10.13 10.62 -40.61
N ILE A 31 10.13 11.08 -41.85
CA ILE A 31 10.94 12.23 -42.31
C ILE A 31 10.59 13.50 -41.54
N ILE A 32 9.29 13.80 -41.39
CA ILE A 32 8.81 14.94 -40.59
C ILE A 32 9.30 14.82 -39.15
N LEU A 33 9.25 13.62 -38.58
CA LEU A 33 9.63 13.39 -37.19
C LEU A 33 11.15 13.53 -36.98
N LEU A 34 11.95 13.07 -37.94
CA LEU A 34 13.41 13.27 -37.98
C LEU A 34 13.76 14.75 -38.12
N LEU A 35 13.09 15.47 -39.02
CA LEU A 35 13.28 16.92 -39.20
C LEU A 35 12.92 17.68 -37.92
N ALA A 36 11.78 17.37 -37.30
CA ALA A 36 11.36 17.97 -36.04
C ALA A 36 12.38 17.71 -34.91
N ALA A 37 12.92 16.50 -34.82
CA ALA A 37 13.94 16.15 -33.84
C ALA A 37 15.28 16.87 -34.09
N LYS A 38 15.66 17.08 -35.34
CA LYS A 38 16.85 17.85 -35.72
C LYS A 38 16.70 19.34 -35.43
N ILE A 39 15.54 19.92 -35.78
CA ILE A 39 15.23 21.33 -35.54
C ILE A 39 15.19 21.63 -34.03
N ALA A 40 14.68 20.69 -33.22
CA ALA A 40 14.63 20.85 -31.77
C ALA A 40 16.03 20.91 -31.11
N GLY A 41 17.09 20.52 -31.81
CA GLY A 41 18.48 20.62 -31.36
C GLY A 41 18.84 19.74 -30.14
N PRO A 42 20.11 19.85 -29.67
CA PRO A 42 20.60 19.15 -28.47
C PRO A 42 19.77 19.56 -27.25
N MET A 43 19.70 18.65 -26.27
CA MET A 43 18.85 18.86 -25.10
C MET A 43 19.67 19.48 -23.98
N ASP A 44 19.30 20.68 -23.55
CA ASP A 44 19.89 21.29 -22.36
C ASP A 44 19.63 20.41 -21.12
N ILE A 45 20.72 20.02 -20.46
CA ILE A 45 20.74 19.45 -19.12
C ILE A 45 21.10 20.61 -18.17
N PRO A 46 20.12 21.39 -17.68
CA PRO A 46 20.39 22.58 -16.88
C PRO A 46 21.11 22.24 -15.57
N ALA A 47 21.84 23.23 -15.03
CA ALA A 47 22.49 23.20 -13.73
C ALA A 47 21.56 22.61 -12.66
N SER A 48 22.06 21.61 -11.93
CA SER A 48 21.27 20.77 -11.03
C SER A 48 20.73 21.57 -9.84
N LYS A 49 19.48 22.03 -9.94
CA LYS A 49 18.68 22.54 -8.81
C LYS A 49 17.67 21.48 -8.40
N PRO A 50 18.00 20.58 -7.45
CA PRO A 50 17.09 19.52 -7.02
C PRO A 50 15.86 20.09 -6.32
N ALA A 51 14.75 19.36 -6.43
CA ALA A 51 13.54 19.66 -5.70
C ALA A 51 13.81 19.62 -4.18
N VAL A 52 13.19 20.52 -3.44
CA VAL A 52 13.36 20.64 -1.98
C VAL A 52 12.05 20.25 -1.30
N PHE A 53 12.13 19.40 -0.28
CA PHE A 53 10.97 18.89 0.43
C PHE A 53 10.80 19.59 1.77
N TYR A 54 9.59 20.08 2.02
CA TYR A 54 9.21 20.78 3.23
C TYR A 54 8.09 20.04 3.98
N ASP A 55 8.11 20.08 5.30
CA ASP A 55 7.04 19.55 6.15
C ASP A 55 5.79 20.47 6.13
N ASN A 56 4.78 20.10 6.90
CA ASN A 56 3.54 20.85 7.05
C ASN A 56 3.70 22.24 7.72
N ARG A 57 4.87 22.54 8.27
CA ARG A 57 5.25 23.84 8.88
C ARG A 57 6.27 24.61 8.04
N GLY A 58 6.63 24.11 6.87
CA GLY A 58 7.60 24.75 5.97
C GLY A 58 9.06 24.51 6.36
N GLN A 59 9.36 23.57 7.26
CA GLN A 59 10.74 23.20 7.60
C GLN A 59 11.30 22.23 6.57
N LEU A 60 12.60 22.36 6.28
CA LEU A 60 13.31 21.45 5.37
C LEU A 60 13.35 20.02 5.94
N VAL A 61 12.83 19.07 5.18
CA VAL A 61 12.84 17.63 5.53
C VAL A 61 13.90 16.88 4.74
N GLY A 62 14.06 17.27 3.49
CA GLY A 62 14.96 16.59 2.56
C GLY A 62 15.00 17.31 1.23
N LYS A 63 15.73 16.71 0.29
CA LYS A 63 15.77 17.15 -1.09
C LYS A 63 15.58 15.94 -1.98
N TRP A 64 15.26 16.18 -3.24
CA TRP A 64 15.47 15.20 -4.29
C TRP A 64 16.97 14.98 -4.40
N ASP A 65 17.48 14.01 -3.65
CA ASP A 65 18.90 13.83 -3.45
C ASP A 65 19.62 13.57 -4.79
N THR A 66 20.33 14.60 -5.25
CA THR A 66 21.30 14.55 -6.35
C THR A 66 22.74 14.52 -5.84
N THR A 67 22.99 14.47 -4.52
CA THR A 67 24.37 14.42 -3.98
C THR A 67 25.14 13.18 -4.44
N ASN A 68 24.42 12.17 -4.90
CA ASN A 68 24.98 10.94 -5.43
C ASN A 68 25.21 10.96 -6.96
N LYS A 69 24.78 12.00 -7.68
CA LYS A 69 25.25 12.24 -9.06
C LYS A 69 26.61 12.94 -9.03
N GLN A 70 27.64 12.23 -8.56
CA GLN A 70 28.98 12.48 -9.10
C GLN A 70 28.93 11.99 -10.55
N TRP A 71 28.51 12.88 -11.46
CA TRP A 71 28.54 12.60 -12.88
C TRP A 71 29.95 12.14 -13.21
N MET A 72 30.08 10.89 -13.60
CA MET A 72 31.36 10.30 -13.92
C MET A 72 31.44 10.15 -15.43
N ASP A 73 32.54 10.61 -15.99
CA ASP A 73 32.88 10.31 -17.38
C ASP A 73 32.86 8.78 -17.56
N SER A 74 32.11 8.32 -18.55
CA SER A 74 31.96 6.90 -18.85
C SER A 74 33.30 6.23 -19.15
N ASN A 75 34.30 6.96 -19.66
CA ASN A 75 35.65 6.46 -19.88
C ASN A 75 36.38 6.18 -18.56
N ALA A 76 36.11 6.96 -17.52
CA ALA A 76 36.66 6.75 -16.18
C ALA A 76 35.99 5.60 -15.41
N MET A 77 34.79 5.16 -15.83
CA MET A 77 34.12 4.01 -15.22
C MET A 77 34.79 2.68 -15.57
N ALA A 78 34.71 1.70 -14.66
CA ALA A 78 35.25 0.36 -14.87
C ALA A 78 34.75 -0.25 -16.20
N PRO A 79 35.64 -0.74 -17.09
CA PRO A 79 35.24 -1.32 -18.37
C PRO A 79 34.22 -2.47 -18.22
N ALA A 80 34.38 -3.27 -17.16
CA ALA A 80 33.47 -4.36 -16.85
C ALA A 80 32.02 -3.89 -16.61
N LEU A 81 31.82 -2.72 -16.00
CA LEU A 81 30.49 -2.17 -15.73
C LEU A 81 29.79 -1.76 -17.03
N LYS A 82 30.50 -1.09 -17.93
CA LYS A 82 30.00 -0.72 -19.27
C LYS A 82 29.59 -1.97 -20.05
N LEU A 83 30.49 -2.95 -20.14
CA LEU A 83 30.26 -4.18 -20.89
C LEU A 83 29.15 -5.04 -20.28
N ALA A 84 29.06 -5.13 -18.95
CA ALA A 84 28.00 -5.85 -18.25
C ALA A 84 26.63 -5.21 -18.51
N THR A 85 26.55 -3.88 -18.43
CA THR A 85 25.32 -3.12 -18.71
C THR A 85 24.90 -3.28 -20.16
N LEU A 86 25.82 -3.11 -21.11
CA LEU A 86 25.56 -3.33 -22.54
C LEU A 86 25.08 -4.76 -22.80
N ALA A 87 25.73 -5.78 -22.24
CA ALA A 87 25.34 -7.16 -22.46
C ALA A 87 23.88 -7.44 -22.05
N VAL A 88 23.49 -6.99 -20.85
CA VAL A 88 22.18 -7.31 -20.28
C VAL A 88 21.06 -6.39 -20.76
N GLU A 89 21.34 -5.09 -20.98
CA GLU A 89 20.34 -4.10 -21.37
C GLU A 89 20.23 -3.93 -22.88
N ASP A 90 21.35 -3.89 -23.61
CA ASP A 90 21.37 -3.57 -25.04
C ASP A 90 22.67 -3.96 -25.77
N ARG A 91 22.80 -5.26 -26.10
CA ARG A 91 24.06 -5.83 -26.63
C ARG A 91 24.48 -5.25 -27.99
N ARG A 92 23.54 -4.68 -28.75
CA ARG A 92 23.76 -4.10 -30.08
C ARG A 92 23.67 -2.57 -30.05
N PHE A 93 23.77 -1.95 -28.88
CA PHE A 93 23.62 -0.51 -28.69
C PHE A 93 24.33 0.37 -29.73
N PHE A 94 25.57 0.02 -30.10
CA PHE A 94 26.38 0.75 -31.08
C PHE A 94 26.03 0.46 -32.55
N HIS A 95 25.19 -0.53 -32.83
CA HIS A 95 24.84 -1.00 -34.18
C HIS A 95 23.41 -0.61 -34.62
N HIS A 96 22.68 0.14 -33.79
CA HIS A 96 21.36 0.66 -34.14
C HIS A 96 21.22 2.13 -33.71
N HIS A 97 20.27 2.85 -34.29
CA HIS A 97 19.98 4.24 -33.96
C HIS A 97 18.71 4.31 -33.09
N GLY A 98 18.87 4.03 -31.79
CA GLY A 98 17.79 4.09 -30.80
C GLY A 98 16.82 2.91 -30.79
N PHE A 99 16.58 2.23 -31.90
CA PHE A 99 15.66 1.08 -31.96
C PHE A 99 16.34 -0.17 -32.50
N ASP A 100 16.32 -1.25 -31.73
CA ASP A 100 16.77 -2.56 -32.18
C ASP A 100 15.59 -3.34 -32.79
N PHE A 101 15.34 -3.11 -34.09
CA PHE A 101 14.25 -3.76 -34.83
C PHE A 101 14.33 -5.29 -34.79
N ARG A 102 15.54 -5.86 -34.87
CA ARG A 102 15.74 -7.31 -34.79
C ARG A 102 15.30 -7.83 -33.42
N ARG A 103 15.62 -7.14 -32.33
CA ARG A 103 15.18 -7.51 -30.98
C ARG A 103 13.67 -7.29 -30.78
N MET A 104 13.12 -6.22 -31.34
CA MET A 104 11.67 -5.95 -31.27
C MET A 104 10.87 -7.05 -31.97
N ILE A 105 11.26 -7.46 -33.19
CA ILE A 105 10.63 -8.55 -33.93
C ILE A 105 10.76 -9.87 -33.16
N GLN A 106 11.96 -10.20 -32.67
CA GLN A 106 12.17 -11.41 -31.87
C GLN A 106 11.31 -11.44 -30.61
N SER A 107 11.20 -10.31 -29.90
CA SER A 107 10.36 -10.19 -28.71
C SER A 107 8.87 -10.37 -29.07
N ALA A 108 8.40 -9.77 -30.17
CA ALA A 108 7.02 -9.91 -30.61
C ALA A 108 6.67 -11.36 -30.98
N LEU A 109 7.57 -12.09 -31.65
CA LEU A 109 7.39 -13.50 -31.98
C LEU A 109 7.32 -14.40 -30.73
N ILE A 110 8.12 -14.10 -29.71
CA ILE A 110 8.11 -14.81 -28.41
C ILE A 110 6.80 -14.51 -27.67
N ASP A 111 6.35 -13.26 -27.66
CA ASP A 111 5.11 -12.83 -26.99
C ASP A 111 3.86 -13.48 -27.60
N LEU A 112 3.84 -13.61 -28.93
CA LEU A 112 2.78 -14.31 -29.66
C LEU A 112 2.70 -15.80 -29.31
N ARG A 113 3.84 -16.44 -28.98
CA ARG A 113 3.88 -17.85 -28.57
C ARG A 113 3.51 -18.06 -27.10
N HIS A 114 3.85 -17.12 -26.23
CA HIS A 114 3.67 -17.27 -24.78
C HIS A 114 2.45 -16.53 -24.20
N PHE A 115 1.64 -15.84 -25.03
CA PHE A 115 0.49 -15.03 -24.60
C PHE A 115 0.81 -14.07 -23.42
N SER A 116 2.06 -13.58 -23.36
CA SER A 116 2.53 -12.68 -22.30
C SER A 116 3.21 -11.47 -22.91
N LYS A 117 3.08 -10.29 -22.29
CA LYS A 117 3.75 -9.06 -22.75
C LYS A 117 5.20 -9.04 -22.26
N ALA A 118 6.19 -9.05 -23.14
CA ALA A 118 7.60 -8.99 -22.75
C ALA A 118 8.06 -7.60 -22.30
N GLN A 119 8.91 -7.60 -21.27
CA GLN A 119 9.70 -6.43 -20.82
C GLN A 119 11.05 -6.28 -21.56
N GLY A 120 11.27 -6.95 -22.70
CA GLY A 120 12.62 -7.12 -23.28
C GLY A 120 12.98 -6.27 -24.52
N ALA A 121 12.06 -5.47 -25.06
CA ALA A 121 12.28 -4.78 -26.33
C ALA A 121 13.00 -3.41 -26.24
N SER A 122 13.02 -2.77 -25.07
CA SER A 122 13.45 -1.35 -24.90
C SER A 122 14.97 -1.18 -24.87
N THR A 123 15.52 -0.36 -25.77
CA THR A 123 16.98 -0.10 -25.89
C THR A 123 17.48 0.83 -24.79
N ILE A 124 18.80 0.96 -24.63
CA ILE A 124 19.38 1.91 -23.66
C ILE A 124 18.87 3.33 -23.93
N THR A 125 18.84 3.78 -25.19
CA THR A 125 18.36 5.11 -25.56
C THR A 125 16.89 5.30 -25.21
N MET A 126 16.04 4.31 -25.49
CA MET A 126 14.63 4.38 -25.12
C MET A 126 14.44 4.44 -23.60
N GLN A 127 15.22 3.63 -22.86
CA GLN A 127 15.19 3.64 -21.40
C GLN A 127 15.67 4.98 -20.85
N TYR A 128 16.72 5.56 -21.43
CA TYR A 128 17.25 6.87 -21.05
C TYR A 128 16.24 7.99 -21.31
N ALA A 129 15.67 8.04 -22.52
CA ALA A 129 14.60 8.98 -22.90
C ALA A 129 13.42 8.90 -21.94
N LYS A 130 12.96 7.67 -21.68
CA LYS A 130 11.86 7.38 -20.75
C LYS A 130 12.16 7.86 -19.34
N ASN A 131 13.37 7.58 -18.83
CA ASN A 131 13.72 7.91 -17.45
C ASN A 131 13.87 9.43 -17.25
N LEU A 132 14.35 10.18 -18.24
CA LEU A 132 14.59 11.62 -18.09
C LEU A 132 13.37 12.49 -18.33
N PHE A 133 12.62 12.23 -19.41
CA PHE A 133 11.67 13.20 -19.97
C PHE A 133 10.21 12.78 -19.88
N LEU A 134 9.94 11.54 -19.45
CA LEU A 134 8.59 11.01 -19.43
C LEU A 134 8.18 10.61 -18.03
N SER A 135 6.93 10.87 -17.70
CA SER A 135 6.25 10.25 -16.56
C SER A 135 6.07 8.75 -16.78
N ASN A 136 5.77 8.00 -15.72
CA ASN A 136 5.59 6.54 -15.76
C ASN A 136 4.25 6.07 -16.38
N ASP A 137 3.51 6.95 -17.06
CA ASP A 137 2.18 6.64 -17.61
C ASP A 137 2.17 5.47 -18.60
N LYS A 138 0.99 4.94 -18.96
CA LYS A 138 0.88 3.87 -19.97
C LYS A 138 -0.05 4.27 -21.11
N THR A 139 0.11 5.49 -21.61
CA THR A 139 -0.65 6.00 -22.76
C THR A 139 0.08 5.79 -24.08
N TRP A 140 -0.67 5.64 -25.17
CA TRP A 140 -0.11 5.57 -26.54
C TRP A 140 0.64 6.86 -26.92
N LEU A 141 0.14 8.02 -26.46
CA LEU A 141 0.79 9.32 -26.62
C LEU A 141 2.17 9.36 -25.94
N ARG A 142 2.31 8.78 -24.74
CA ARG A 142 3.62 8.66 -24.09
C ARG A 142 4.55 7.77 -24.89
N LYS A 143 4.06 6.67 -25.48
CA LYS A 143 4.91 5.80 -26.30
C LYS A 143 5.40 6.50 -27.58
N PHE A 144 4.58 7.35 -28.18
CA PHE A 144 5.03 8.22 -29.27
C PHE A 144 6.06 9.27 -28.79
N SER A 145 5.86 9.84 -27.61
CA SER A 145 6.82 10.78 -27.00
C SER A 145 8.16 10.10 -26.69
N GLU A 146 8.15 8.86 -26.19
CA GLU A 146 9.35 8.01 -26.01
C GLU A 146 10.08 7.82 -27.34
N MET A 147 9.34 7.56 -28.42
CA MET A 147 9.91 7.44 -29.76
C MET A 147 10.56 8.75 -30.21
N PHE A 148 9.86 9.88 -30.07
CA PHE A 148 10.38 11.20 -30.43
C PHE A 148 11.65 11.58 -29.65
N TYR A 149 11.64 11.44 -28.32
CA TYR A 149 12.82 11.73 -27.50
C TYR A 149 13.98 10.76 -27.77
N THR A 150 13.69 9.50 -28.08
CA THR A 150 14.73 8.53 -28.50
C THR A 150 15.39 8.98 -29.80
N ILE A 151 14.60 9.40 -30.79
CA ILE A 151 15.11 9.91 -32.07
C ILE A 151 15.91 11.19 -31.86
N ARG A 152 15.38 12.13 -31.06
CA ARG A 152 16.07 13.38 -30.73
C ARG A 152 17.41 13.15 -30.03
N LEU A 153 17.50 12.19 -29.10
CA LEU A 153 18.77 11.79 -28.50
C LEU A 153 19.75 11.27 -29.56
N GLU A 154 19.32 10.31 -30.38
CA GLU A 154 20.22 9.68 -31.38
C GLU A 154 20.69 10.62 -32.49
N MET A 155 19.93 11.67 -32.79
CA MET A 155 20.30 12.64 -33.81
C MET A 155 21.24 13.74 -33.30
N ASN A 156 21.19 14.05 -32.01
CA ASN A 156 21.90 15.21 -31.44
C ASN A 156 23.01 14.81 -30.45
N GLU A 157 23.01 13.57 -29.95
CA GLU A 157 23.98 13.08 -28.98
C GLU A 157 24.76 11.90 -29.54
N SER A 158 26.06 11.83 -29.20
CA SER A 158 26.87 10.68 -29.55
C SER A 158 26.42 9.42 -28.77
N LYS A 159 26.62 8.23 -29.34
CA LYS A 159 26.38 6.97 -28.63
C LYS A 159 27.10 6.89 -27.28
N LYS A 160 28.30 7.46 -27.20
CA LYS A 160 29.08 7.53 -25.96
C LYS A 160 28.38 8.42 -24.92
N SER A 161 27.93 9.62 -25.31
CA SER A 161 27.18 10.54 -24.45
C SER A 161 25.86 9.93 -23.96
N ILE A 162 25.13 9.22 -24.83
CA ILE A 162 23.88 8.55 -24.45
C ILE A 162 24.14 7.45 -23.41
N LEU A 163 25.16 6.61 -23.61
CA LEU A 163 25.53 5.56 -22.66
C LEU A 163 25.99 6.15 -21.33
N GLU A 164 26.78 7.22 -21.35
CA GLU A 164 27.23 7.94 -20.17
C GLU A 164 26.05 8.52 -19.39
N GLY A 165 25.15 9.24 -20.06
CA GLY A 165 23.95 9.80 -19.46
C GLY A 165 23.07 8.73 -18.86
N TYR A 166 22.88 7.60 -19.55
CA TYR A 166 22.15 6.46 -19.04
C TYR A 166 22.79 5.89 -17.75
N LEU A 167 24.10 5.62 -17.77
CA LEU A 167 24.83 5.10 -16.61
C LEU A 167 24.79 6.06 -15.43
N ASN A 168 24.75 7.37 -15.66
CA ASN A 168 24.68 8.40 -14.61
C ASN A 168 23.25 8.72 -14.13
N THR A 169 22.20 8.12 -14.73
CA THR A 169 20.81 8.44 -14.39
C THR A 169 19.96 7.23 -14.01
N ILE A 170 20.38 6.02 -14.37
CA ILE A 170 19.64 4.81 -14.03
C ILE A 170 19.55 4.59 -12.52
N TYR A 171 18.37 4.15 -12.06
CA TYR A 171 18.12 3.90 -10.65
C TYR A 171 18.63 2.51 -10.24
N TYR A 172 19.58 2.49 -9.30
CA TYR A 172 20.14 1.28 -8.71
C TYR A 172 19.46 0.89 -7.39
N GLY A 173 18.47 1.63 -6.88
CA GLY A 173 17.82 1.33 -5.59
C GLY A 173 18.44 2.12 -4.43
N ARG A 174 17.74 2.17 -3.29
CA ARG A 174 18.18 2.86 -2.05
C ARG A 174 18.55 4.34 -2.28
N GLY A 175 17.80 5.03 -3.14
CA GLY A 175 18.10 6.42 -3.52
C GLY A 175 19.33 6.60 -4.43
N ALA A 176 20.00 5.51 -4.85
CA ALA A 176 21.17 5.59 -5.72
C ALA A 176 20.75 5.75 -7.19
N TYR A 177 20.88 6.97 -7.71
CA TYR A 177 20.75 7.28 -9.13
C TYR A 177 22.13 7.48 -9.76
N GLY A 178 22.44 6.68 -10.76
CA GLY A 178 23.74 6.67 -11.42
C GLY A 178 24.72 5.63 -10.87
N ALA A 179 25.67 5.23 -11.72
CA ALA A 179 26.58 4.13 -11.43
C ALA A 179 27.54 4.44 -10.28
N GLU A 180 28.03 5.68 -10.16
CA GLU A 180 28.89 6.10 -9.04
C GLU A 180 28.13 6.03 -7.72
N ALA A 181 26.90 6.54 -7.67
CA ALA A 181 26.00 6.39 -6.53
C ALA A 181 25.82 4.91 -6.16
N GLY A 182 25.56 4.07 -7.16
CA GLY A 182 25.37 2.63 -6.99
C GLY A 182 26.62 1.95 -6.43
N ALA A 183 27.79 2.21 -7.01
CA ALA A 183 29.07 1.66 -6.57
C ALA A 183 29.37 1.99 -5.11
N ARG A 184 29.18 3.26 -4.71
CA ARG A 184 29.36 3.69 -3.31
C ARG A 184 28.32 3.06 -2.39
N THR A 185 27.06 2.99 -2.83
CA THR A 185 25.95 2.46 -2.03
C THR A 185 26.07 0.96 -1.76
N TYR A 186 26.59 0.19 -2.72
CA TYR A 186 26.64 -1.27 -2.63
C TYR A 186 28.01 -1.83 -2.24
N PHE A 187 29.10 -1.14 -2.58
CA PHE A 187 30.47 -1.65 -2.39
C PHE A 187 31.40 -0.66 -1.69
N ASN A 188 30.95 0.57 -1.37
CA ASN A 188 31.78 1.65 -0.82
C ASN A 188 33.01 1.94 -1.69
N LYS A 189 32.85 1.78 -3.02
CA LYS A 189 33.88 2.00 -4.03
C LYS A 189 33.43 3.03 -5.02
N SER A 190 34.39 3.67 -5.67
CA SER A 190 34.11 4.43 -6.87
C SER A 190 33.77 3.49 -8.04
N ALA A 191 32.92 3.91 -8.97
CA ALA A 191 32.53 3.15 -10.15
C ALA A 191 33.72 2.84 -11.08
N ARG A 192 34.84 3.56 -10.93
CA ARG A 192 36.11 3.27 -11.60
C ARG A 192 36.80 2.00 -11.09
N ASP A 193 36.63 1.70 -9.80
CA ASP A 193 37.39 0.66 -9.08
C ASP A 193 36.61 -0.67 -8.94
N LEU A 194 35.49 -0.80 -9.65
CA LEU A 194 34.66 -2.00 -9.58
C LEU A 194 35.35 -3.18 -10.28
N SER A 195 35.48 -4.29 -9.55
CA SER A 195 35.85 -5.58 -10.14
C SER A 195 34.76 -6.10 -11.08
N LEU A 196 35.09 -7.08 -11.92
CA LEU A 196 34.10 -7.75 -12.79
C LEU A 196 32.94 -8.37 -11.99
N ALA A 197 33.22 -8.91 -10.80
CA ALA A 197 32.20 -9.46 -9.92
C ALA A 197 31.24 -8.35 -9.43
N GLU A 198 31.77 -7.25 -8.93
CA GLU A 198 30.97 -6.13 -8.41
C GLU A 198 30.21 -5.42 -9.54
N ALA A 199 30.86 -5.20 -10.69
CA ALA A 199 30.27 -4.59 -11.88
C ALA A 199 29.10 -5.42 -12.44
N SER A 200 29.27 -6.74 -12.55
CA SER A 200 28.20 -7.64 -13.02
C SER A 200 27.04 -7.74 -12.02
N MET A 201 27.32 -7.64 -10.72
CA MET A 201 26.29 -7.54 -9.70
C MET A 201 25.50 -6.24 -9.85
N LEU A 202 26.20 -5.10 -9.92
CA LEU A 202 25.60 -3.76 -10.02
C LEU A 202 24.74 -3.62 -11.29
N ALA A 203 25.24 -4.08 -12.43
CA ALA A 203 24.51 -4.06 -13.71
C ALA A 203 23.22 -4.91 -13.69
N GLY A 204 23.10 -5.87 -12.77
CA GLY A 204 21.90 -6.68 -12.61
C GLY A 204 20.75 -5.99 -11.87
N ILE A 205 21.06 -4.96 -11.08
CA ILE A 205 20.11 -4.33 -10.14
C ILE A 205 19.01 -3.52 -10.84
N PRO A 206 19.28 -2.70 -11.88
CA PRO A 206 18.26 -1.82 -12.46
C PRO A 206 17.01 -2.51 -13.00
N ASN A 207 17.12 -3.79 -13.39
CA ASN A 207 15.98 -4.59 -13.85
C ASN A 207 14.91 -4.80 -12.76
N GLY A 208 15.29 -4.64 -11.48
CA GLY A 208 14.38 -4.75 -10.35
C GLY A 208 15.09 -4.32 -9.07
N PRO A 209 15.27 -3.01 -8.83
CA PRO A 209 16.17 -2.51 -7.78
C PRO A 209 15.87 -3.03 -6.38
N SER A 210 14.58 -3.21 -6.04
CA SER A 210 14.16 -3.75 -4.75
C SER A 210 14.34 -5.27 -4.64
N ILE A 211 14.19 -6.00 -5.74
CA ILE A 211 14.21 -7.48 -5.77
C ILE A 211 15.64 -8.01 -5.89
N TYR A 212 16.46 -7.34 -6.69
CA TYR A 212 17.84 -7.73 -6.99
C TYR A 212 18.88 -7.00 -6.15
N SER A 213 18.46 -6.24 -5.13
CA SER A 213 19.37 -5.67 -4.14
C SER A 213 20.04 -6.80 -3.33
N PRO A 214 21.39 -6.90 -3.31
CA PRO A 214 22.10 -7.91 -2.54
C PRO A 214 21.90 -7.76 -1.02
N PHE A 215 21.53 -6.58 -0.53
CA PHE A 215 21.15 -6.36 0.88
C PHE A 215 19.78 -6.92 1.23
N MET A 216 18.85 -6.98 0.28
CA MET A 216 17.48 -7.47 0.51
C MET A 216 17.37 -8.97 0.28
N ASN A 217 17.99 -9.47 -0.79
CA ASN A 217 18.00 -10.89 -1.10
C ASN A 217 19.27 -11.26 -1.90
N TYR A 218 20.33 -11.58 -1.17
CA TYR A 218 21.61 -11.96 -1.77
C TYR A 218 21.48 -13.13 -2.75
N GLY A 219 20.67 -14.15 -2.44
CA GLY A 219 20.46 -15.29 -3.31
C GLY A 219 19.84 -14.92 -4.67
N LYS A 220 18.80 -14.06 -4.69
CA LYS A 220 18.21 -13.55 -5.94
C LYS A 220 19.17 -12.63 -6.68
N ALA A 221 19.91 -11.78 -5.97
CA ALA A 221 20.92 -10.91 -6.55
C ALA A 221 22.03 -11.74 -7.23
N LYS A 222 22.55 -12.79 -6.59
CA LYS A 222 23.53 -13.73 -7.19
C LYS A 222 22.99 -14.46 -8.41
N LYS A 223 21.75 -14.94 -8.38
CA LYS A 223 21.11 -15.54 -9.57
C LYS A 223 21.05 -14.55 -10.72
N ARG A 224 20.72 -13.27 -10.43
CA ARG A 224 20.70 -12.21 -11.45
C ARG A 224 22.11 -11.88 -11.97
N GLN A 225 23.11 -11.80 -11.10
CA GLN A 225 24.52 -11.63 -11.48
C GLN A 225 24.96 -12.73 -12.45
N LYS A 226 24.59 -14.00 -12.19
CA LYS A 226 24.90 -15.11 -13.10
C LYS A 226 24.30 -14.92 -14.49
N VAL A 227 23.07 -14.40 -14.58
CA VAL A 227 22.44 -14.05 -15.86
C VAL A 227 23.25 -12.97 -16.60
N VAL A 228 23.70 -11.93 -15.91
CA VAL A 228 24.55 -10.87 -16.49
C VAL A 228 25.84 -11.47 -17.05
N LEU A 229 26.58 -12.23 -16.24
CA LEU A 229 27.84 -12.87 -16.64
C LEU A 229 27.66 -13.81 -17.84
N ASN A 230 26.64 -14.66 -17.82
CA ASN A 230 26.31 -15.54 -18.94
C ASN A 230 25.98 -14.77 -20.22
N THR A 231 25.34 -13.60 -20.09
CA THR A 231 25.00 -12.75 -21.23
C THR A 231 26.25 -12.06 -21.78
N MET A 232 27.19 -11.66 -20.92
CA MET A 232 28.51 -11.16 -21.35
C MET A 232 29.28 -12.22 -22.14
N VAL A 233 29.27 -13.48 -21.68
CA VAL A 233 29.89 -14.60 -22.41
C VAL A 233 29.24 -14.80 -23.78
N LYS A 234 27.91 -14.87 -23.83
CA LYS A 234 27.16 -15.03 -25.10
C LYS A 234 27.39 -13.87 -26.08
N SER A 235 27.73 -12.69 -25.57
CA SER A 235 28.01 -11.49 -26.36
C SER A 235 29.48 -11.36 -26.76
N GLY A 236 30.34 -12.32 -26.36
CA GLY A 236 31.77 -12.30 -26.66
C GLY A 236 32.60 -11.32 -25.81
N PHE A 237 32.00 -10.67 -24.81
CA PHE A 237 32.70 -9.70 -23.94
C PHE A 237 33.54 -10.38 -22.85
N LEU A 238 33.34 -11.68 -22.61
CA LEU A 238 33.94 -12.41 -21.51
C LEU A 238 34.12 -13.90 -21.85
N SER A 239 35.22 -14.52 -21.42
CA SER A 239 35.38 -15.97 -21.53
C SER A 239 34.59 -16.71 -20.45
N LYS A 240 34.14 -17.95 -20.73
CA LYS A 240 33.45 -18.80 -19.74
C LYS A 240 34.26 -18.93 -18.44
N LYS A 241 35.58 -19.12 -18.54
CA LYS A 241 36.48 -19.23 -17.39
C LYS A 241 36.47 -17.97 -16.52
N ARG A 242 36.59 -16.78 -17.12
CA ARG A 242 36.54 -15.52 -16.36
C ARG A 242 35.16 -15.25 -15.75
N ALA A 243 34.09 -15.65 -16.43
CA ALA A 243 32.73 -15.53 -15.90
C ALA A 243 32.54 -16.37 -14.63
N GLU A 244 33.01 -17.62 -14.62
CA GLU A 244 32.91 -18.45 -13.42
C GLU A 244 33.80 -17.93 -12.27
N ILE A 245 35.03 -17.46 -12.57
CA ILE A 245 35.88 -16.82 -11.56
C ILE A 245 35.16 -15.61 -10.94
N ALA A 246 34.56 -14.73 -11.75
CA ALA A 246 33.83 -13.56 -11.26
C ALA A 246 32.56 -13.94 -10.49
N TYR A 247 31.90 -15.03 -10.85
CA TYR A 247 30.73 -15.53 -10.14
C TYR A 247 31.09 -16.07 -8.75
N HIS A 248 32.24 -16.72 -8.61
CA HIS A 248 32.70 -17.28 -7.34
C HIS A 248 33.52 -16.31 -6.48
N ALA A 249 33.96 -15.18 -7.03
CA ALA A 249 34.67 -14.15 -6.28
C ALA A 249 33.83 -13.62 -5.10
N PRO A 250 34.45 -13.43 -3.91
CA PRO A 250 33.78 -12.84 -2.76
C PRO A 250 33.37 -11.39 -3.06
N LEU A 251 32.15 -11.02 -2.66
CA LEU A 251 31.63 -9.67 -2.78
C LEU A 251 31.62 -9.02 -1.40
N HIS A 252 32.46 -8.02 -1.19
CA HIS A 252 32.46 -7.20 0.02
C HIS A 252 31.41 -6.10 -0.14
N LEU A 253 30.22 -6.33 0.40
CA LEU A 253 29.16 -5.33 0.40
C LEU A 253 29.48 -4.23 1.40
N ALA A 254 29.13 -2.98 1.06
CA ALA A 254 29.28 -1.84 1.95
C ALA A 254 28.54 -2.10 3.27
N HIS A 255 29.21 -1.88 4.40
CA HIS A 255 28.55 -1.90 5.70
C HIS A 255 27.65 -0.66 5.80
N ALA A 256 26.40 -0.86 6.22
CA ALA A 256 25.36 0.18 6.24
C ALA A 256 25.60 1.29 7.29
N GLU A 257 26.74 1.28 8.00
CA GLU A 257 26.91 1.99 9.28
C GLU A 257 27.21 3.49 9.18
N ASN A 258 27.61 4.03 8.01
CA ASN A 258 28.14 5.40 7.93
C ASN A 258 27.30 6.43 7.16
N LYS A 259 26.01 6.18 6.90
CA LYS A 259 25.11 7.26 6.45
C LYS A 259 24.10 7.57 7.55
N VAL A 260 24.14 8.79 8.07
CA VAL A 260 23.06 9.35 8.88
C VAL A 260 21.78 9.25 8.02
N PRO A 261 20.74 8.52 8.46
CA PRO A 261 19.52 8.40 7.68
C PRO A 261 18.91 9.79 7.48
N GLU A 262 18.47 10.12 6.27
CA GLU A 262 17.65 11.31 6.04
C GLU A 262 16.39 11.23 6.92
N LYS A 263 15.95 12.36 7.48
CA LYS A 263 14.71 12.41 8.26
C LYS A 263 13.55 11.79 7.48
N ALA A 264 12.76 10.92 8.13
CA ALA A 264 11.57 10.32 7.52
C ALA A 264 11.83 9.57 6.19
N SER A 265 12.95 8.85 6.05
CA SER A 265 13.37 8.22 4.78
C SER A 265 12.28 7.38 4.09
N TYR A 266 11.47 6.61 4.84
CA TYR A 266 10.36 5.84 4.27
C TYR A 266 9.23 6.72 3.73
N PHE A 267 8.92 7.85 4.40
CA PHE A 267 7.97 8.84 3.91
C PHE A 267 8.50 9.50 2.64
N GLN A 268 9.77 9.92 2.63
CA GLN A 268 10.39 10.51 1.45
C GLN A 268 10.40 9.55 0.26
N ASP A 269 10.67 8.27 0.45
CA ASP A 269 10.55 7.29 -0.63
C ASP A 269 9.13 7.17 -1.18
N ALA A 270 8.12 7.15 -0.31
CA ALA A 270 6.74 7.10 -0.74
C ALA A 270 6.31 8.41 -1.44
N LEU A 271 6.79 9.56 -0.96
CA LEU A 271 6.63 10.88 -1.56
C LEU A 271 7.23 10.93 -2.98
N ARG A 272 8.43 10.39 -3.18
CA ARG A 272 9.08 10.32 -4.50
C ARG A 272 8.26 9.50 -5.50
N HIS A 273 7.70 8.36 -5.06
CA HIS A 273 6.76 7.59 -5.88
C HIS A 273 5.48 8.39 -6.18
N GLU A 274 4.93 9.13 -5.21
CA GLU A 274 3.74 9.96 -5.45
C GLU A 274 4.02 11.07 -6.48
N LEU A 275 5.17 11.74 -6.41
CA LEU A 275 5.58 12.76 -7.37
C LEU A 275 5.67 12.22 -8.80
N ILE A 276 6.27 11.05 -8.99
CA ILE A 276 6.50 10.47 -10.34
C ILE A 276 5.26 9.74 -10.86
N ASP A 277 4.69 8.84 -10.06
CA ASP A 277 3.68 7.89 -10.55
C ASP A 277 2.26 8.47 -10.53
N ARG A 278 1.98 9.40 -9.60
CA ARG A 278 0.63 9.98 -9.42
C ARG A 278 0.54 11.42 -9.93
N LEU A 279 1.57 12.24 -9.68
CA LEU A 279 1.58 13.64 -10.11
C LEU A 279 2.33 13.85 -11.44
N HIS A 280 2.94 12.79 -11.98
CA HIS A 280 3.55 12.78 -13.30
C HIS A 280 4.71 13.77 -13.49
N PHE A 281 5.37 14.19 -12.41
CA PHE A 281 6.62 14.95 -12.51
C PHE A 281 7.73 14.08 -13.08
N THR A 282 8.49 14.63 -14.01
CA THR A 282 9.63 13.96 -14.64
C THR A 282 10.86 14.01 -13.72
N GLN A 283 11.78 13.06 -13.92
CA GLN A 283 13.07 13.08 -13.22
C GLN A 283 13.86 14.36 -13.49
N LYS A 284 13.78 14.91 -14.70
CA LYS A 284 14.43 16.18 -15.05
C LYS A 284 13.88 17.35 -14.23
N GLU A 285 12.56 17.46 -14.10
CA GLU A 285 11.93 18.51 -13.30
C GLU A 285 12.29 18.38 -11.82
N LEU A 286 12.33 17.15 -11.29
CA LEU A 286 12.68 16.89 -9.89
C LEU A 286 14.18 17.10 -9.61
N ALA A 287 15.07 16.78 -10.55
CA ALA A 287 16.52 16.90 -10.36
C ALA A 287 17.07 18.31 -10.66
N SER A 288 16.46 19.02 -11.62
CA SER A 288 16.99 20.30 -12.12
C SER A 288 15.97 21.43 -12.19
N GLY A 289 14.69 21.18 -11.93
CA GLY A 289 13.63 22.19 -12.05
C GLY A 289 13.56 23.18 -10.89
N GLY A 290 14.33 22.98 -9.82
CA GLY A 290 14.34 23.84 -8.63
C GLY A 290 13.00 23.87 -7.90
N LEU A 291 12.26 22.76 -7.94
CA LEU A 291 10.90 22.66 -7.37
C LEU A 291 10.92 22.78 -5.84
N LYS A 292 9.87 23.35 -5.27
CA LYS A 292 9.59 23.29 -3.83
C LYS A 292 8.35 22.42 -3.60
N VAL A 293 8.52 21.33 -2.87
CA VAL A 293 7.45 20.35 -2.56
C VAL A 293 7.09 20.49 -1.10
N TYR A 294 5.87 20.94 -0.82
CA TYR A 294 5.30 21.01 0.52
C TYR A 294 4.49 19.74 0.78
N THR A 295 4.72 19.12 1.93
CA THR A 295 4.18 17.80 2.27
C THR A 295 3.18 17.86 3.41
N THR A 296 2.53 16.74 3.68
CA THR A 296 1.64 16.56 4.85
C THR A 296 2.38 16.09 6.10
N LEU A 297 3.69 15.80 5.99
CA LEU A 297 4.49 15.28 7.09
C LEU A 297 4.47 16.27 8.24
N ASP A 298 4.26 15.79 9.47
CA ASP A 298 4.51 16.56 10.68
C ASP A 298 5.77 16.01 11.34
N ASN A 299 6.86 16.78 11.32
CA ASN A 299 8.17 16.29 11.76
C ASN A 299 8.18 15.82 13.22
N GLU A 300 7.50 16.55 14.13
CA GLU A 300 7.41 16.15 15.54
C GLU A 300 6.67 14.81 15.71
N THR A 301 5.57 14.62 14.95
CA THR A 301 4.81 13.38 14.95
C THR A 301 5.62 12.23 14.34
N GLN A 302 6.38 12.48 13.28
CA GLN A 302 7.25 11.50 12.65
C GLN A 302 8.39 11.06 13.59
N GLU A 303 9.08 12.00 14.22
CA GLU A 303 10.16 11.71 15.18
C GLU A 303 9.64 10.90 16.36
N THR A 304 8.42 11.21 16.83
CA THR A 304 7.72 10.43 17.86
C THR A 304 7.44 8.99 17.40
N ALA A 305 7.02 8.77 16.16
CA ALA A 305 6.79 7.44 15.62
C ALA A 305 8.07 6.61 15.57
N GLU A 306 9.16 7.20 15.06
CA GLU A 306 10.47 6.55 14.96
C GLU A 306 11.06 6.24 16.35
N TYR A 307 10.93 7.19 17.29
CA TYR A 307 11.36 7.01 18.68
C TYR A 307 10.68 5.81 19.34
N TRP A 308 9.35 5.70 19.28
CA TRP A 308 8.64 4.61 19.93
C TRP A 308 8.86 3.26 19.25
N VAL A 309 9.03 3.23 17.93
CA VAL A 309 9.45 2.02 17.22
C VAL A 309 10.82 1.54 17.72
N LYS A 310 11.81 2.43 17.79
CA LYS A 310 13.16 2.11 18.24
C LYS A 310 13.20 1.72 19.72
N ARG A 311 12.42 2.40 20.56
CA ARG A 311 12.39 2.18 22.02
C ARG A 311 11.71 0.87 22.41
N VAL A 312 10.63 0.49 21.73
CA VAL A 312 9.81 -0.67 22.11
C VAL A 312 10.37 -1.97 21.56
N ILE A 313 10.95 -1.97 20.35
CA ILE A 313 11.47 -3.19 19.73
C ILE A 313 13.00 -3.26 19.91
N PRO A 314 13.51 -4.21 20.73
CA PRO A 314 14.94 -4.32 20.98
C PRO A 314 15.71 -4.70 19.71
N SER A 315 16.94 -4.22 19.56
CA SER A 315 17.80 -4.49 18.39
C SER A 315 18.13 -5.98 18.19
N SER A 316 18.00 -6.80 19.24
CA SER A 316 18.30 -8.24 19.23
C SER A 316 17.30 -9.10 18.46
N THR A 317 16.05 -8.67 18.28
CA THR A 317 15.05 -9.43 17.52
C THR A 317 15.07 -9.02 16.03
N PRO A 318 14.94 -9.97 15.07
CA PRO A 318 14.84 -9.63 13.65
C PRO A 318 13.44 -9.15 13.23
N ILE A 319 12.46 -9.14 14.15
CA ILE A 319 11.08 -8.75 13.86
C ILE A 319 10.99 -7.33 13.31
N GLN A 320 10.10 -7.13 12.34
CA GLN A 320 9.88 -5.86 11.65
C GLN A 320 8.60 -5.18 12.11
N THR A 321 8.47 -3.89 11.79
CA THR A 321 7.28 -3.09 12.08
C THR A 321 6.97 -2.11 10.96
N ALA A 322 5.75 -1.62 10.95
CA ALA A 322 5.34 -0.47 10.14
C ALA A 322 4.26 0.32 10.87
N LEU A 323 4.29 1.65 10.70
CA LEU A 323 3.35 2.58 11.30
C LEU A 323 2.90 3.60 10.25
N VAL A 324 1.61 3.87 10.19
CA VAL A 324 1.05 5.00 9.43
C VAL A 324 0.13 5.80 10.34
N ALA A 325 0.24 7.12 10.28
CA ALA A 325 -0.67 8.04 10.93
C ALA A 325 -1.25 9.04 9.92
N LEU A 326 -2.56 9.29 10.02
CA LEU A 326 -3.33 10.16 9.13
C LEU A 326 -4.09 11.19 9.95
N ASP A 327 -4.19 12.42 9.43
CA ASP A 327 -5.25 13.34 9.82
C ASP A 327 -6.60 12.85 9.23
N PRO A 328 -7.59 12.44 10.04
CA PRO A 328 -8.87 11.96 9.54
C PRO A 328 -9.69 13.02 8.80
N LYS A 329 -9.45 14.31 9.07
CA LYS A 329 -10.19 15.43 8.49
C LYS A 329 -9.72 15.74 7.10
N THR A 330 -8.43 15.59 6.79
CA THR A 330 -7.88 15.95 5.48
C THR A 330 -7.46 14.73 4.67
N GLY A 331 -7.00 13.67 5.34
CA GLY A 331 -6.32 12.53 4.74
C GLY A 331 -4.82 12.73 4.60
N GLY A 332 -4.25 13.81 5.14
CA GLY A 332 -2.81 14.01 5.13
C GLY A 332 -2.09 12.92 5.90
N VAL A 333 -1.06 12.32 5.29
CA VAL A 333 -0.18 11.36 5.96
C VAL A 333 0.81 12.15 6.81
N VAL A 334 0.62 12.17 8.12
CA VAL A 334 1.41 13.00 9.05
C VAL A 334 2.63 12.27 9.60
N ALA A 335 2.62 10.93 9.59
CA ALA A 335 3.79 10.11 9.87
C ALA A 335 3.74 8.76 9.15
N MET A 336 4.90 8.26 8.73
CA MET A 336 5.09 6.96 8.11
C MET A 336 6.42 6.32 8.52
N VAL A 337 6.35 5.12 9.09
CA VAL A 337 7.50 4.25 9.35
C VAL A 337 7.31 2.97 8.56
N GLY A 338 8.24 2.67 7.64
CA GLY A 338 8.19 1.49 6.77
C GLY A 338 9.02 0.30 7.25
N GLY A 339 9.75 0.45 8.34
CA GLY A 339 10.66 -0.55 8.91
C GLY A 339 11.43 0.03 10.09
N ARG A 340 12.25 -0.81 10.73
CA ARG A 340 12.99 -0.41 11.94
C ARG A 340 14.25 0.39 11.67
N ASP A 341 14.88 0.11 10.54
CA ASP A 341 16.16 0.70 10.15
C ASP A 341 16.19 0.78 8.63
N TYR A 342 16.11 2.01 8.13
CA TYR A 342 16.11 2.29 6.71
C TYR A 342 17.44 1.93 6.05
N THR A 343 18.55 2.03 6.78
CA THR A 343 19.88 1.68 6.26
C THR A 343 19.99 0.17 6.02
N LYS A 344 19.37 -0.64 6.87
CA LYS A 344 19.33 -2.11 6.68
C LYS A 344 18.29 -2.55 5.65
N SER A 345 17.13 -1.89 5.59
CA SER A 345 16.05 -2.29 4.70
C SER A 345 15.23 -1.10 4.21
N THR A 346 15.33 -0.78 2.92
CA THR A 346 14.51 0.26 2.27
C THR A 346 13.13 -0.23 1.84
N TYR A 347 12.80 -1.50 2.12
CA TYR A 347 11.48 -2.04 1.83
C TYR A 347 10.43 -1.39 2.72
N ASN A 348 9.62 -0.50 2.14
CA ASN A 348 8.59 0.23 2.87
C ASN A 348 7.35 -0.66 3.13
N ARG A 349 7.30 -1.28 4.31
CA ARG A 349 6.22 -2.18 4.73
C ARG A 349 4.90 -1.44 4.98
N ALA A 350 4.93 -0.14 5.23
CA ALA A 350 3.72 0.66 5.45
C ALA A 350 2.79 0.70 4.23
N VAL A 351 3.38 0.67 3.03
CA VAL A 351 2.67 0.76 1.75
C VAL A 351 2.71 -0.53 0.94
N SER A 352 3.85 -1.24 0.95
CA SER A 352 4.09 -2.39 0.05
C SER A 352 3.74 -3.74 0.66
N ALA A 353 3.92 -3.91 1.98
CA ALA A 353 3.65 -5.19 2.63
C ALA A 353 2.15 -5.40 2.82
N LYS A 354 1.60 -6.41 2.16
CA LYS A 354 0.23 -6.86 2.35
C LYS A 354 0.20 -8.01 3.35
N ARG A 355 -0.47 -7.78 4.48
CA ARG A 355 -0.47 -8.69 5.64
C ARG A 355 -1.88 -8.93 6.13
N SER A 356 -2.13 -10.08 6.74
CA SER A 356 -3.45 -10.43 7.26
C SER A 356 -3.76 -9.56 8.48
N PRO A 357 -4.76 -8.65 8.45
CA PRO A 357 -5.07 -7.77 9.58
C PRO A 357 -5.67 -8.51 10.78
N GLY A 358 -6.06 -9.78 10.59
CA GLY A 358 -6.72 -10.56 11.63
C GLY A 358 -7.97 -9.87 12.16
N SER A 359 -8.15 -9.90 13.48
CA SER A 359 -9.26 -9.24 14.15
C SER A 359 -9.33 -7.71 14.01
N ALA A 360 -8.28 -7.02 13.49
CA ALA A 360 -8.37 -5.60 13.17
C ALA A 360 -9.34 -5.32 12.01
N PHE A 361 -9.80 -6.35 11.29
CA PHE A 361 -10.80 -6.23 10.22
C PHE A 361 -12.25 -6.22 10.74
N LYS A 362 -12.50 -6.68 11.97
CA LYS A 362 -13.85 -6.83 12.55
C LYS A 362 -14.70 -5.54 12.59
N PRO A 363 -14.13 -4.32 12.74
CA PRO A 363 -14.94 -3.10 12.69
C PRO A 363 -15.73 -2.94 11.38
N PHE A 364 -15.19 -3.35 10.23
CA PHE A 364 -15.93 -3.33 8.96
C PHE A 364 -17.13 -4.30 8.99
N LEU A 365 -16.97 -5.46 9.64
CA LEU A 365 -18.04 -6.43 9.83
C LEU A 365 -19.13 -5.89 10.74
N TYR A 366 -18.77 -5.32 11.89
CA TYR A 366 -19.77 -4.80 12.81
C TYR A 366 -20.43 -3.52 12.31
N TYR A 367 -19.76 -2.71 11.49
CA TYR A 367 -20.42 -1.66 10.70
C TYR A 367 -21.52 -2.27 9.82
N ALA A 368 -21.18 -3.30 9.04
CA ALA A 368 -22.14 -3.96 8.16
C ALA A 368 -23.29 -4.59 8.97
N ALA A 369 -23.01 -5.19 10.12
CA ALA A 369 -24.02 -5.77 10.99
C ALA A 369 -25.01 -4.71 11.52
N LEU A 370 -24.51 -3.58 12.00
CA LEU A 370 -25.34 -2.46 12.46
C LEU A 370 -26.23 -1.88 11.35
N GLN A 371 -25.79 -1.96 10.08
CA GLN A 371 -26.60 -1.60 8.91
C GLN A 371 -27.66 -2.64 8.53
N ASN A 372 -27.57 -3.86 9.07
CA ASN A 372 -28.42 -4.99 8.72
C ASN A 372 -29.12 -5.56 9.97
N GLY A 373 -29.65 -4.68 10.81
CA GLY A 373 -30.56 -5.05 11.92
C GLY A 373 -29.89 -5.40 13.26
N PHE A 374 -28.56 -5.52 13.31
CA PHE A 374 -27.88 -5.74 14.59
C PHE A 374 -27.79 -4.44 15.39
N THR A 375 -27.72 -4.57 16.71
CA THR A 375 -27.47 -3.47 17.65
C THR A 375 -26.30 -3.83 18.55
N PRO A 376 -25.68 -2.87 19.27
CA PRO A 376 -24.66 -3.17 20.26
C PRO A 376 -25.11 -4.20 21.33
N ALA A 377 -26.42 -4.33 21.56
CA ALA A 377 -27.03 -5.25 22.51
C ALA A 377 -27.46 -6.60 21.89
N THR A 378 -27.35 -6.79 20.56
CA THR A 378 -27.66 -8.09 19.93
C THR A 378 -26.81 -9.19 20.55
N ARG A 379 -27.45 -10.30 20.93
CA ARG A 379 -26.80 -11.41 21.64
C ARG A 379 -26.71 -12.64 20.76
N LEU A 380 -25.54 -13.26 20.74
CA LEU A 380 -25.30 -14.56 20.12
C LEU A 380 -24.51 -15.43 21.07
N LYS A 381 -24.80 -16.73 21.09
CA LYS A 381 -24.05 -17.72 21.86
C LYS A 381 -22.66 -17.93 21.26
N SER A 382 -21.63 -17.81 22.10
CA SER A 382 -20.24 -18.12 21.74
C SER A 382 -19.84 -19.47 22.35
N GLU A 383 -19.61 -20.45 21.49
CA GLU A 383 -19.24 -21.84 21.80
C GLU A 383 -18.53 -22.44 20.58
N PRO A 384 -17.76 -23.52 20.71
CA PRO A 384 -17.19 -24.24 19.57
C PRO A 384 -18.26 -24.48 18.50
N THR A 385 -18.02 -24.04 17.27
CA THR A 385 -19.01 -24.10 16.18
C THR A 385 -18.28 -24.43 14.88
N ALA A 386 -18.75 -25.48 14.18
CA ALA A 386 -18.41 -25.72 12.79
C ALA A 386 -19.42 -24.99 11.89
N PHE A 387 -18.92 -24.24 10.91
CA PHE A 387 -19.75 -23.46 10.00
C PHE A 387 -19.75 -24.10 8.62
N ALA A 388 -20.88 -24.71 8.27
CA ALA A 388 -21.12 -25.17 6.91
C ALA A 388 -21.29 -23.98 5.95
N PHE A 389 -20.61 -24.03 4.82
CA PHE A 389 -20.69 -23.04 3.74
C PHE A 389 -20.64 -23.72 2.37
N ASP A 390 -20.83 -22.95 1.30
CA ASP A 390 -20.89 -23.47 -0.08
C ASP A 390 -21.99 -24.53 -0.25
N ASN A 391 -23.22 -24.18 0.16
CA ASN A 391 -24.39 -25.08 0.18
C ASN A 391 -24.15 -26.39 0.95
N GLY A 392 -23.37 -26.33 2.03
CA GLY A 392 -23.08 -27.49 2.89
C GLY A 392 -21.92 -28.36 2.42
N ARG A 393 -21.20 -27.98 1.36
CA ARG A 393 -20.09 -28.77 0.80
C ARG A 393 -18.77 -28.63 1.56
N ARG A 394 -18.64 -27.62 2.41
CA ARG A 394 -17.41 -27.33 3.15
C ARG A 394 -17.72 -26.81 4.53
N ASP A 395 -16.86 -27.17 5.47
CA ASP A 395 -16.92 -26.68 6.85
C ASP A 395 -15.75 -25.78 7.20
N TYR A 396 -16.00 -24.80 8.04
CA TYR A 396 -15.00 -23.92 8.63
C TYR A 396 -15.15 -23.90 10.15
N THR A 397 -14.11 -24.32 10.87
CA THR A 397 -14.13 -24.43 12.35
C THR A 397 -13.11 -23.48 12.96
N PRO A 398 -13.44 -22.18 13.13
CA PRO A 398 -12.57 -21.21 13.77
C PRO A 398 -12.52 -21.43 15.28
N ASN A 399 -11.37 -21.12 15.90
CA ASN A 399 -11.22 -21.13 17.35
C ASN A 399 -11.19 -19.71 17.92
N ASN A 400 -11.72 -19.54 19.13
CA ASN A 400 -11.44 -18.35 19.93
C ASN A 400 -9.98 -18.36 20.42
N PHE A 401 -9.43 -17.18 20.71
CA PHE A 401 -8.07 -17.07 21.23
C PHE A 401 -7.91 -17.84 22.55
N GLY A 402 -6.89 -18.70 22.62
CA GLY A 402 -6.62 -19.57 23.78
C GLY A 402 -7.65 -20.68 24.02
N GLY A 403 -8.59 -20.91 23.10
CA GLY A 403 -9.64 -21.93 23.27
C GLY A 403 -10.72 -21.56 24.31
N TYR A 404 -10.74 -20.31 24.77
CA TYR A 404 -11.74 -19.85 25.74
C TYR A 404 -13.04 -19.43 25.06
N TYR A 405 -14.17 -19.96 25.54
CA TYR A 405 -15.51 -19.65 25.04
C TYR A 405 -16.39 -19.12 26.16
N ALA A 406 -17.38 -18.30 25.80
CA ALA A 406 -18.35 -17.82 26.77
C ALA A 406 -19.30 -18.94 27.25
N ASN A 407 -19.59 -19.90 26.36
CA ASN A 407 -20.61 -20.94 26.47
C ASN A 407 -22.01 -20.40 26.83
N LYS A 408 -22.25 -19.13 26.52
CA LYS A 408 -23.50 -18.39 26.76
C LYS A 408 -23.64 -17.22 25.78
N PRO A 409 -24.84 -16.61 25.66
CA PRO A 409 -25.00 -15.45 24.80
C PRO A 409 -24.27 -14.22 25.35
N ILE A 410 -23.41 -13.62 24.52
CA ILE A 410 -22.71 -12.36 24.77
C ILE A 410 -23.25 -11.27 23.84
N THR A 411 -23.17 -10.01 24.25
CA THR A 411 -23.59 -8.88 23.40
C THR A 411 -22.58 -8.59 22.29
N MET A 412 -23.00 -7.98 21.18
CA MET A 412 -22.10 -7.55 20.11
C MET A 412 -21.04 -6.55 20.60
N ALA A 413 -21.39 -5.67 21.54
CA ALA A 413 -20.44 -4.77 22.18
C ALA A 413 -19.35 -5.52 22.97
N GLN A 414 -19.71 -6.55 23.73
CA GLN A 414 -18.73 -7.43 24.38
C GLN A 414 -17.92 -8.22 23.36
N ALA A 415 -18.56 -8.80 22.33
CA ALA A 415 -17.88 -9.58 21.31
C ALA A 415 -16.79 -8.76 20.58
N LEU A 416 -17.05 -7.49 20.28
CA LEU A 416 -16.05 -6.58 19.71
C LEU A 416 -14.91 -6.29 20.71
N ALA A 417 -15.23 -6.02 21.97
CA ALA A 417 -14.26 -5.68 23.02
C ALA A 417 -13.34 -6.85 23.40
N LEU A 418 -13.89 -8.06 23.46
CA LEU A 418 -13.20 -9.33 23.72
C LEU A 418 -12.58 -9.93 22.45
N SER A 419 -12.99 -9.43 21.28
CA SER A 419 -12.57 -9.91 19.97
C SER A 419 -12.96 -11.37 19.69
N ASP A 420 -14.18 -11.77 20.07
CA ASP A 420 -14.71 -13.13 19.89
C ASP A 420 -14.82 -13.52 18.40
N ASN A 421 -14.28 -14.67 18.01
CA ASN A 421 -14.23 -15.14 16.63
C ASN A 421 -15.53 -15.83 16.21
N ILE A 422 -16.14 -16.61 17.11
CA ILE A 422 -17.39 -17.32 16.84
C ILE A 422 -18.52 -16.33 16.56
N PHE A 423 -18.67 -15.29 17.38
CA PHE A 423 -19.64 -14.22 17.20
C PHE A 423 -19.43 -13.52 15.85
N ALA A 424 -18.17 -13.23 15.50
CA ALA A 424 -17.85 -12.58 14.22
C ALA A 424 -18.27 -13.44 13.02
N VAL A 425 -17.95 -14.74 13.03
CA VAL A 425 -18.33 -15.62 11.91
C VAL A 425 -19.84 -15.85 11.85
N LYS A 426 -20.52 -16.05 12.98
CA LYS A 426 -22.00 -16.10 13.05
C LYS A 426 -22.63 -14.84 12.46
N THR A 427 -22.12 -13.68 12.85
CA THR A 427 -22.58 -12.37 12.32
C THR A 427 -22.36 -12.27 10.82
N HIS A 428 -21.18 -12.69 10.34
CA HIS A 428 -20.81 -12.57 8.94
C HIS A 428 -21.70 -13.42 8.01
N LEU A 429 -22.03 -14.64 8.44
CA LEU A 429 -22.96 -15.51 7.73
C LEU A 429 -24.39 -14.97 7.80
N ALA A 430 -24.85 -14.54 8.97
CA ALA A 430 -26.20 -14.03 9.18
C ALA A 430 -26.55 -12.82 8.30
N ILE A 431 -25.61 -11.89 8.11
CA ILE A 431 -25.85 -10.69 7.29
C ILE A 431 -25.55 -10.90 5.79
N GLY A 432 -25.05 -12.08 5.42
CA GLY A 432 -24.55 -12.39 4.09
C GLY A 432 -23.14 -11.83 3.82
N MET A 433 -22.26 -12.71 3.30
CA MET A 433 -20.81 -12.41 3.24
C MET A 433 -20.45 -11.22 2.33
N LYS A 434 -21.26 -10.91 1.32
CA LYS A 434 -21.03 -9.77 0.42
C LYS A 434 -21.12 -8.42 1.14
N LYS A 435 -21.88 -8.32 2.24
CA LYS A 435 -22.06 -7.05 2.98
C LYS A 435 -20.78 -6.57 3.66
N LEU A 436 -19.98 -7.48 4.23
CA LEU A 436 -18.65 -7.15 4.77
C LEU A 436 -17.73 -6.61 3.66
N VAL A 437 -17.70 -7.28 2.51
CA VAL A 437 -16.88 -6.84 1.37
C VAL A 437 -17.28 -5.43 0.93
N SER A 438 -18.59 -5.17 0.79
CA SER A 438 -19.11 -3.85 0.42
C SER A 438 -18.77 -2.76 1.45
N ALA A 439 -18.90 -3.06 2.75
CA ALA A 439 -18.55 -2.12 3.82
C ALA A 439 -17.04 -1.77 3.81
N ALA A 440 -16.16 -2.77 3.70
CA ALA A 440 -14.73 -2.56 3.63
C ALA A 440 -14.31 -1.76 2.38
N ARG A 441 -14.88 -2.08 1.22
CA ARG A 441 -14.67 -1.35 -0.04
C ARG A 441 -15.10 0.11 0.07
N SER A 442 -16.29 0.34 0.62
CA SER A 442 -16.81 1.69 0.84
C SER A 442 -15.89 2.48 1.76
N ALA A 443 -15.36 1.87 2.83
CA ALA A 443 -14.42 2.50 3.75
C ALA A 443 -13.02 2.77 3.17
N GLY A 444 -12.68 2.22 2.00
CA GLY A 444 -11.42 2.51 1.30
C GLY A 444 -10.42 1.36 1.20
N ILE A 445 -10.81 0.13 1.55
CA ILE A 445 -10.01 -1.08 1.31
C ILE A 445 -10.04 -1.39 -0.19
N SER A 446 -8.88 -1.39 -0.85
CA SER A 446 -8.64 -1.65 -2.27
C SER A 446 -8.04 -3.04 -2.57
N SER A 447 -7.39 -3.69 -1.61
CA SER A 447 -6.82 -5.04 -1.73
C SER A 447 -7.90 -6.09 -2.02
N ALA A 448 -7.55 -7.17 -2.70
CA ALA A 448 -8.52 -8.17 -3.14
C ALA A 448 -9.22 -8.85 -1.94
N LEU A 449 -10.56 -8.74 -1.88
CA LEU A 449 -11.39 -9.37 -0.86
C LEU A 449 -12.26 -10.45 -1.51
N ALA A 450 -12.60 -11.49 -0.76
CA ALA A 450 -13.51 -12.54 -1.19
C ALA A 450 -14.61 -12.75 -0.15
N PRO A 451 -15.88 -12.96 -0.55
CA PRO A 451 -16.98 -13.23 0.37
C PRO A 451 -16.92 -14.67 0.89
N ILE A 452 -15.97 -14.95 1.79
CA ILE A 452 -15.73 -16.26 2.41
C ILE A 452 -15.87 -16.16 3.94
N PRO A 453 -16.25 -17.24 4.66
CA PRO A 453 -16.52 -17.16 6.11
C PRO A 453 -15.33 -16.62 6.91
N SER A 454 -14.11 -16.99 6.51
CA SER A 454 -12.88 -16.57 7.19
C SER A 454 -12.56 -15.09 7.04
N LEU A 455 -13.19 -14.36 6.10
CA LEU A 455 -13.00 -12.91 5.97
C LEU A 455 -13.46 -12.16 7.22
N ALA A 456 -14.42 -12.71 7.98
CA ALA A 456 -14.82 -12.18 9.30
C ALA A 456 -13.64 -12.01 10.26
N LEU A 457 -12.60 -12.82 10.07
CA LEU A 457 -11.38 -12.83 10.87
C LEU A 457 -10.19 -12.19 10.14
N GLY A 458 -10.43 -11.49 9.04
CA GLY A 458 -9.42 -10.71 8.32
C GLY A 458 -8.41 -11.53 7.53
N THR A 459 -8.77 -12.70 6.98
CA THR A 459 -7.84 -13.58 6.25
C THR A 459 -7.33 -13.04 4.91
N LYS A 460 -7.83 -11.90 4.44
CA LYS A 460 -7.38 -11.27 3.20
C LYS A 460 -6.37 -10.16 3.49
N PRO A 461 -5.15 -10.22 2.91
CA PRO A 461 -4.10 -9.25 3.20
C PRO A 461 -4.43 -7.81 2.78
N VAL A 462 -4.03 -6.84 3.60
CA VAL A 462 -4.09 -5.39 3.34
C VAL A 462 -2.76 -4.73 3.75
N SER A 463 -2.47 -3.53 3.25
CA SER A 463 -1.33 -2.74 3.76
C SER A 463 -1.70 -1.92 5.00
N VAL A 464 -0.68 -1.43 5.72
CA VAL A 464 -0.89 -0.58 6.90
C VAL A 464 -1.57 0.73 6.53
N LEU A 465 -1.13 1.38 5.45
CA LEU A 465 -1.77 2.59 4.91
C LEU A 465 -3.24 2.34 4.54
N GLU A 466 -3.54 1.19 3.95
CA GLU A 466 -4.90 0.82 3.55
C GLU A 466 -5.82 0.62 4.76
N LEU A 467 -5.34 -0.05 5.80
CA LEU A 467 -6.09 -0.24 7.04
C LEU A 467 -6.31 1.11 7.76
N ALA A 468 -5.27 1.94 7.85
CA ALA A 468 -5.36 3.29 8.44
C ALA A 468 -6.39 4.15 7.69
N ARG A 469 -6.40 4.12 6.35
CA ARG A 469 -7.41 4.79 5.52
C ARG A 469 -8.83 4.31 5.85
N GLY A 470 -9.02 3.00 6.01
CA GLY A 470 -10.32 2.43 6.39
C GLY A 470 -10.81 2.95 7.74
N TYR A 471 -9.91 3.03 8.72
CA TYR A 471 -10.20 3.57 10.05
C TYR A 471 -10.44 5.08 10.03
N ALA A 472 -9.76 5.81 9.15
CA ALA A 472 -10.00 7.24 8.96
C ALA A 472 -11.43 7.54 8.49
N THR A 473 -12.03 6.65 7.69
CA THR A 473 -13.45 6.76 7.33
C THR A 473 -14.35 6.68 8.57
N PHE A 474 -14.04 5.83 9.56
CA PHE A 474 -14.82 5.79 10.81
C PHE A 474 -14.58 7.03 11.68
N ALA A 475 -13.32 7.46 11.83
CA ALA A 475 -12.95 8.67 12.56
C ALA A 475 -13.66 9.92 12.02
N ASN A 476 -13.81 9.98 10.70
CA ASN A 476 -14.49 11.06 9.98
C ASN A 476 -16.00 10.80 9.81
N GLN A 477 -16.64 10.08 10.75
CA GLN A 477 -18.09 9.82 10.79
C GLN A 477 -18.67 9.23 9.49
N GLY A 478 -17.91 8.38 8.82
CA GLY A 478 -18.31 7.71 7.60
C GLY A 478 -17.95 8.42 6.30
N ALA A 479 -17.30 9.58 6.36
CA ALA A 479 -16.77 10.25 5.19
C ALA A 479 -15.37 9.74 4.84
N ARG A 480 -15.25 9.10 3.68
CA ARG A 480 -13.98 8.59 3.16
C ARG A 480 -13.12 9.75 2.68
N ILE A 481 -11.84 9.67 3.05
CA ILE A 481 -10.77 10.53 2.58
C ILE A 481 -9.80 9.76 1.70
N GLN A 482 -9.09 10.48 0.85
CA GLN A 482 -7.97 9.94 0.06
C GLN A 482 -6.67 10.36 0.72
N PRO A 483 -5.79 9.41 1.09
CA PRO A 483 -4.47 9.74 1.58
C PRO A 483 -3.69 10.59 0.58
N ALA A 484 -2.96 11.58 1.09
CA ALA A 484 -2.04 12.40 0.32
C ALA A 484 -0.77 12.65 1.15
N MET A 485 0.39 12.68 0.50
CA MET A 485 1.65 13.09 1.12
C MET A 485 2.09 14.50 0.71
N ILE A 486 1.49 15.05 -0.36
CA ILE A 486 1.86 16.32 -0.98
C ILE A 486 0.70 17.30 -0.85
N THR A 487 0.97 18.48 -0.30
CA THR A 487 0.01 19.58 -0.21
C THR A 487 0.16 20.54 -1.39
N LYS A 488 1.39 20.87 -1.79
CA LYS A 488 1.67 21.84 -2.84
C LYS A 488 3.02 21.60 -3.51
N VAL A 489 3.12 21.85 -4.82
CA VAL A 489 4.40 21.92 -5.55
C VAL A 489 4.48 23.25 -6.27
N THR A 490 5.59 23.96 -6.10
CA THR A 490 5.88 25.20 -6.84
C THR A 490 7.16 25.08 -7.65
N ASP A 491 7.27 25.85 -8.72
CA ASP A 491 8.53 26.02 -9.45
C ASP A 491 9.50 26.96 -8.70
N SER A 492 10.65 27.25 -9.32
CA SER A 492 11.67 28.16 -8.79
C SER A 492 11.22 29.64 -8.73
N LYS A 493 10.20 30.04 -9.49
CA LYS A 493 9.61 31.39 -9.52
C LYS A 493 8.42 31.54 -8.56
N GLY A 494 7.99 30.45 -7.92
CA GLY A 494 6.84 30.43 -7.01
C GLY A 494 5.50 30.14 -7.69
N GLN A 495 5.48 29.81 -8.99
CA GLN A 495 4.27 29.37 -9.67
C GLN A 495 3.81 28.01 -9.12
N VAL A 496 2.53 27.90 -8.78
CA VAL A 496 1.94 26.66 -8.29
C VAL A 496 1.74 25.69 -9.46
N LEU A 497 2.43 24.55 -9.40
CA LEU A 497 2.31 23.46 -10.38
C LEU A 497 1.31 22.39 -9.93
N TYR A 498 1.16 22.23 -8.61
CA TYR A 498 0.20 21.32 -8.01
C TYR A 498 -0.26 21.86 -6.67
N GLU A 499 -1.56 21.73 -6.39
CA GLU A 499 -2.13 22.03 -5.08
C GLU A 499 -3.21 21.00 -4.73
N TRP A 500 -3.09 20.44 -3.53
CA TRP A 500 -3.97 19.40 -3.04
C TRP A 500 -5.26 19.99 -2.48
N GLN A 501 -6.38 19.43 -2.94
CA GLN A 501 -7.71 19.74 -2.43
C GLN A 501 -8.29 18.49 -1.76
N PRO A 502 -8.35 18.43 -0.41
CA PRO A 502 -8.90 17.30 0.33
C PRO A 502 -10.37 17.01 -0.06
N LYS A 503 -10.60 15.90 -0.77
CA LYS A 503 -11.96 15.48 -1.14
C LYS A 503 -12.55 14.53 -0.10
N LYS A 504 -13.69 14.91 0.47
CA LYS A 504 -14.50 14.07 1.37
C LYS A 504 -15.69 13.51 0.63
N GLN A 505 -15.91 12.21 0.75
CA GLN A 505 -17.10 11.56 0.23
C GLN A 505 -17.83 10.82 1.35
N GLN A 506 -19.07 11.20 1.66
CA GLN A 506 -19.88 10.46 2.62
C GLN A 506 -20.26 9.11 2.01
N VAL A 507 -19.66 8.03 2.52
CA VAL A 507 -19.84 6.67 1.96
C VAL A 507 -20.42 5.69 2.98
N LEU A 508 -20.31 5.99 4.28
CA LEU A 508 -20.94 5.24 5.36
C LEU A 508 -21.99 6.11 6.08
N ASN A 509 -22.95 5.49 6.75
CA ASN A 509 -23.97 6.18 7.54
C ASN A 509 -23.34 6.79 8.81
N ARG A 510 -23.62 8.09 9.06
CA ARG A 510 -23.04 8.84 10.19
C ARG A 510 -23.39 8.26 11.55
N GLN A 511 -24.66 7.92 11.77
CA GLN A 511 -25.14 7.36 13.04
C GLN A 511 -24.49 6.00 13.32
N THR A 512 -24.41 5.13 12.31
CA THR A 512 -23.76 3.82 12.42
C THR A 512 -22.27 3.93 12.65
N SER A 513 -21.56 4.80 11.91
CA SER A 513 -20.13 5.03 12.13
C SER A 513 -19.86 5.53 13.55
N PHE A 514 -20.72 6.40 14.08
CA PHE A 514 -20.62 6.84 15.47
C PHE A 514 -20.88 5.70 16.48
N VAL A 515 -21.96 4.92 16.31
CA VAL A 515 -22.27 3.78 17.19
C VAL A 515 -21.12 2.77 17.21
N LEU A 516 -20.57 2.43 16.04
CA LEU A 516 -19.40 1.56 15.93
C LEU A 516 -18.19 2.16 16.66
N SER A 517 -17.90 3.45 16.45
CA SER A 517 -16.77 4.12 17.11
C SER A 517 -16.90 4.06 18.63
N GLN A 518 -18.11 4.23 19.18
CA GLN A 518 -18.36 4.06 20.62
C GLN A 518 -18.23 2.61 21.08
N MET A 519 -18.61 1.62 20.26
CA MET A 519 -18.36 0.22 20.60
C MET A 519 -16.85 -0.10 20.62
N MET A 520 -16.07 0.50 19.71
CA MET A 520 -14.62 0.32 19.63
C MET A 520 -13.86 0.90 20.82
N THR A 521 -14.41 1.87 21.56
CA THR A 521 -13.81 2.29 22.85
C THR A 521 -13.90 1.19 23.91
N GLY A 522 -14.76 0.18 23.69
CA GLY A 522 -14.97 -0.94 24.60
C GLY A 522 -13.75 -1.85 24.77
N VAL A 523 -12.78 -1.82 23.84
CA VAL A 523 -11.55 -2.64 23.96
C VAL A 523 -10.69 -2.26 25.17
N PHE A 524 -10.96 -1.11 25.80
CA PHE A 524 -10.30 -0.63 27.02
C PHE A 524 -11.21 -0.66 28.26
N ASP A 525 -12.51 -0.96 28.10
CA ASP A 525 -13.51 -0.87 29.17
C ASP A 525 -13.63 -2.20 29.92
N LYS A 526 -13.04 -2.27 31.12
CA LYS A 526 -13.08 -3.48 31.97
C LYS A 526 -14.51 -3.92 32.35
N ARG A 527 -15.52 -3.05 32.25
CA ARG A 527 -16.93 -3.44 32.46
C ARG A 527 -17.44 -4.40 31.38
N LEU A 528 -16.77 -4.46 30.22
CA LEU A 528 -17.05 -5.42 29.16
C LEU A 528 -16.27 -6.73 29.30
N ASN A 529 -15.48 -6.90 30.37
CA ASN A 529 -14.93 -8.20 30.71
C ASN A 529 -16.08 -9.21 30.83
N GLY A 530 -15.86 -10.40 30.28
CA GLY A 530 -16.83 -11.49 30.29
C GLY A 530 -16.15 -12.77 30.72
N TYR A 531 -16.02 -13.71 29.79
CA TYR A 531 -15.26 -14.94 29.97
C TYR A 531 -13.74 -14.73 29.73
N THR A 532 -13.34 -13.57 29.25
CA THR A 532 -11.95 -13.14 29.10
C THR A 532 -11.82 -11.63 29.29
N LYS A 533 -10.60 -11.11 29.31
CA LYS A 533 -10.29 -9.67 29.44
C LYS A 533 -10.40 -8.96 28.09
N VAL A 534 -10.85 -7.71 28.11
CA VAL A 534 -10.84 -6.86 26.90
C VAL A 534 -9.43 -6.69 26.33
N THR A 535 -9.32 -6.65 24.99
CA THR A 535 -8.03 -6.87 24.31
C THR A 535 -7.02 -5.72 24.44
N GLY A 536 -7.48 -4.53 24.81
CA GLY A 536 -6.66 -3.34 25.09
C GLY A 536 -6.33 -3.14 26.56
N SER A 537 -6.72 -4.05 27.46
CA SER A 537 -6.53 -3.92 28.91
C SER A 537 -5.09 -3.60 29.32
N LYS A 538 -4.09 -4.25 28.72
CA LYS A 538 -2.66 -4.06 29.04
C LYS A 538 -2.13 -2.65 28.77
N ILE A 539 -2.70 -1.94 27.80
CA ILE A 539 -2.26 -0.59 27.41
C ILE A 539 -3.23 0.50 27.85
N SER A 540 -4.36 0.13 28.47
CA SER A 540 -5.40 1.10 28.88
C SER A 540 -4.88 2.17 29.84
N GLY A 541 -3.93 1.83 30.72
CA GLY A 541 -3.31 2.78 31.64
C GLY A 541 -2.30 3.73 30.99
N LEU A 542 -1.91 3.49 29.74
CA LEU A 542 -1.03 4.39 28.99
C LEU A 542 -1.81 5.51 28.31
N LEU A 543 -3.13 5.36 28.17
CA LEU A 543 -3.97 6.25 27.37
C LEU A 543 -4.70 7.27 28.25
N THR A 544 -4.61 8.54 27.88
CA THR A 544 -5.35 9.65 28.51
C THR A 544 -6.43 10.20 27.59
N HIS A 545 -6.31 9.99 26.27
CA HIS A 545 -7.32 10.38 25.29
C HIS A 545 -8.38 9.28 25.15
N LYS A 546 -9.64 9.70 24.92
CA LYS A 546 -10.70 8.76 24.56
C LYS A 546 -10.49 8.27 23.13
N VAL A 547 -10.02 7.04 22.99
CA VAL A 547 -9.72 6.41 21.70
C VAL A 547 -10.71 5.30 21.34
N ALA A 548 -11.00 5.19 20.04
CA ALA A 548 -11.67 4.04 19.44
C ALA A 548 -10.62 3.19 18.75
N ALA A 549 -10.50 1.90 19.10
CA ALA A 549 -9.44 1.07 18.56
C ALA A 549 -9.82 -0.39 18.41
N LYS A 550 -8.96 -1.15 17.74
CA LYS A 550 -9.05 -2.59 17.63
C LYS A 550 -7.66 -3.23 17.51
N THR A 551 -7.49 -4.30 18.25
CA THR A 551 -6.33 -5.20 18.13
C THR A 551 -6.56 -6.23 17.03
N GLY A 552 -5.51 -6.57 16.29
CA GLY A 552 -5.48 -7.69 15.35
C GLY A 552 -4.33 -8.63 15.68
N SER A 553 -4.55 -9.93 15.50
CA SER A 553 -3.52 -10.94 15.71
C SER A 553 -3.80 -12.13 14.80
N THR A 554 -2.74 -12.67 14.20
CA THR A 554 -2.66 -13.95 13.51
C THR A 554 -1.45 -14.70 14.09
N PRO A 555 -1.17 -15.96 13.69
CA PRO A 555 0.06 -16.62 14.10
C PRO A 555 1.34 -15.87 13.72
N SER A 556 1.33 -15.05 12.66
CA SER A 556 2.52 -14.38 12.11
C SER A 556 2.46 -12.84 12.11
N ASP A 557 1.32 -12.24 12.46
CA ASP A 557 1.10 -10.80 12.42
C ASP A 557 0.47 -10.28 13.72
N SER A 558 0.98 -9.16 14.24
CA SER A 558 0.38 -8.39 15.33
C SER A 558 0.02 -6.99 14.85
N TRP A 559 -1.19 -6.53 15.20
CA TRP A 559 -1.74 -5.26 14.76
C TRP A 559 -2.39 -4.48 15.91
N MET A 560 -2.28 -3.16 15.83
CA MET A 560 -3.12 -2.24 16.56
C MET A 560 -3.51 -1.09 15.63
N ALA A 561 -4.81 -0.84 15.48
CA ALA A 561 -5.31 0.28 14.72
C ALA A 561 -6.39 1.01 15.51
N GLY A 562 -6.42 2.33 15.42
CA GLY A 562 -7.39 3.13 16.16
C GLY A 562 -7.28 4.60 15.85
N PHE A 563 -8.16 5.38 16.47
CA PHE A 563 -8.30 6.78 16.17
C PHE A 563 -8.93 7.59 17.30
N THR A 564 -8.68 8.88 17.26
CA THR A 564 -9.47 9.96 17.84
C THR A 564 -10.06 10.80 16.68
N PRO A 565 -10.89 11.82 16.96
CA PRO A 565 -11.27 12.80 15.94
C PRO A 565 -10.09 13.61 15.35
N GLU A 566 -8.92 13.61 16.00
CA GLU A 566 -7.75 14.39 15.59
C GLU A 566 -6.67 13.56 14.89
N LEU A 567 -6.60 12.25 15.14
CA LEU A 567 -5.54 11.39 14.59
C LEU A 567 -6.04 9.96 14.40
N VAL A 568 -5.68 9.33 13.29
CA VAL A 568 -5.84 7.89 13.06
C VAL A 568 -4.46 7.28 12.91
N SER A 569 -4.23 6.11 13.48
CA SER A 569 -3.01 5.36 13.21
C SER A 569 -3.21 3.84 13.21
N ALA A 570 -2.36 3.16 12.45
CA ALA A 570 -2.24 1.72 12.43
C ALA A 570 -0.77 1.31 12.56
N VAL A 571 -0.52 0.29 13.36
CA VAL A 571 0.79 -0.33 13.59
C VAL A 571 0.68 -1.82 13.28
N TRP A 572 1.65 -2.33 12.52
CA TRP A 572 1.85 -3.75 12.24
C TRP A 572 3.23 -4.19 12.75
N VAL A 573 3.32 -5.40 13.27
CA VAL A 573 4.56 -6.08 13.66
C VAL A 573 4.55 -7.53 13.16
N GLY A 574 5.68 -8.00 12.61
CA GLY A 574 5.85 -9.38 12.16
C GLY A 574 7.17 -9.63 11.40
N TYR A 575 7.41 -10.87 11.00
CA TYR A 575 8.62 -11.31 10.26
C TYR A 575 8.38 -11.32 8.76
N ASP A 576 9.29 -10.78 7.93
CA ASP A 576 9.10 -10.62 6.47
C ASP A 576 8.68 -11.90 5.75
N GLN A 577 9.26 -13.03 6.15
CA GLN A 577 9.01 -14.36 5.58
C GLN A 577 7.71 -15.00 6.10
N GLY A 578 6.94 -14.30 6.95
CA GLY A 578 5.66 -14.78 7.48
C GLY A 578 5.80 -15.85 8.56
N GLU A 579 6.97 -15.92 9.19
CA GLU A 579 7.23 -16.80 10.33
C GLU A 579 6.29 -16.49 11.50
N MET A 580 6.01 -17.52 12.31
CA MET A 580 5.15 -17.38 13.47
C MET A 580 5.81 -16.51 14.53
N ILE A 581 5.01 -15.65 15.16
CA ILE A 581 5.41 -14.89 16.35
C ILE A 581 5.25 -15.82 17.56
N SER A 582 6.25 -16.67 17.80
CA SER A 582 6.26 -17.65 18.89
C SER A 582 6.82 -17.09 20.21
N THR A 583 7.53 -15.96 20.15
CA THR A 583 8.27 -15.42 21.30
C THR A 583 7.50 -14.28 21.98
N TYR A 584 7.36 -14.35 23.30
CA TYR A 584 7.01 -13.18 24.11
C TYR A 584 8.27 -12.34 24.33
N PRO A 585 8.23 -10.99 24.19
CA PRO A 585 7.06 -10.11 24.13
C PRO A 585 6.63 -9.64 22.72
N ASP A 586 7.11 -10.26 21.64
CA ASP A 586 6.95 -9.78 20.27
C ASP A 586 5.50 -9.52 19.83
N SER A 587 4.58 -10.37 20.26
CA SER A 587 3.14 -10.21 19.97
C SER A 587 2.53 -8.94 20.58
N GLY A 588 3.17 -8.33 21.58
CA GLY A 588 2.73 -7.13 22.28
C GLY A 588 3.20 -5.81 21.67
N TYR A 589 4.28 -5.80 20.88
CA TYR A 589 4.93 -4.57 20.42
C TYR A 589 3.99 -3.63 19.66
N ALA A 590 3.15 -4.15 18.76
CA ALA A 590 2.22 -3.31 17.98
C ALA A 590 1.28 -2.48 18.88
N LYS A 591 0.79 -3.06 19.98
CA LYS A 591 -0.09 -2.37 20.94
C LYS A 591 0.66 -1.31 21.73
N THR A 592 1.85 -1.65 22.22
CA THR A 592 2.68 -0.75 23.03
C THR A 592 3.17 0.45 22.20
N ILE A 593 3.68 0.21 20.99
CA ILE A 593 4.08 1.28 20.05
C ILE A 593 2.88 2.19 19.78
N TRP A 594 1.73 1.61 19.39
CA TRP A 594 0.54 2.39 19.06
C TRP A 594 0.07 3.26 20.23
N ALA A 595 0.03 2.74 21.46
CA ALA A 595 -0.45 3.48 22.62
C ALA A 595 0.46 4.68 22.95
N HIS A 596 1.76 4.45 23.03
CA HIS A 596 2.71 5.52 23.32
C HIS A 596 2.80 6.55 22.19
N PHE A 597 2.79 6.10 20.93
CA PHE A 597 2.75 6.98 19.76
C PHE A 597 1.50 7.87 19.78
N MET A 598 0.32 7.29 19.96
CA MET A 598 -0.94 8.04 19.94
C MET A 598 -0.97 9.13 21.01
N GLU A 599 -0.56 8.83 22.25
CA GLU A 599 -0.56 9.83 23.32
C GLU A 599 0.50 10.92 23.12
N SER A 600 1.66 10.54 22.59
CA SER A 600 2.73 11.51 22.30
C SER A 600 2.34 12.44 21.15
N ALA A 601 1.78 11.89 20.07
CA ALA A 601 1.31 12.66 18.91
C ALA A 601 0.07 13.53 19.20
N LEU A 602 -0.73 13.15 20.21
CA LEU A 602 -1.88 13.92 20.67
C LEU A 602 -1.55 14.88 21.82
N LYS A 603 -0.28 15.05 22.20
CA LYS A 603 0.10 16.01 23.25
C LYS A 603 -0.41 17.42 22.91
N GLY A 604 -1.11 18.05 23.84
CA GLY A 604 -1.72 19.36 23.65
C GLY A 604 -2.98 19.38 22.76
N LYS A 605 -3.40 18.24 22.20
CA LYS A 605 -4.67 18.13 21.48
C LYS A 605 -5.82 17.90 22.47
N PRO A 606 -7.07 18.24 22.09
CA PRO A 606 -8.20 18.00 22.95
C PRO A 606 -8.37 16.51 23.26
N LYS A 607 -8.60 16.17 24.54
CA LYS A 607 -8.97 14.82 25.01
C LYS A 607 -10.42 14.43 24.64
N ASN A 608 -10.97 15.07 23.61
CA ASN A 608 -12.37 15.11 23.25
C ASN A 608 -12.99 13.71 23.09
N ALA A 609 -14.24 13.59 23.55
CA ALA A 609 -15.10 12.49 23.19
C ALA A 609 -15.67 12.69 21.76
N PHE A 610 -15.90 11.60 21.05
CA PHE A 610 -16.63 11.63 19.77
C PHE A 610 -17.99 12.33 19.94
N LYS A 611 -18.29 13.29 19.05
CA LYS A 611 -19.57 14.01 19.04
C LYS A 611 -20.67 13.16 18.41
N ALA A 612 -21.78 12.96 19.13
CA ALA A 612 -22.92 12.21 18.63
C ALA A 612 -23.64 12.98 17.51
N PRO A 613 -23.92 12.36 16.35
CA PRO A 613 -24.79 12.96 15.34
C PRO A 613 -26.26 12.89 15.80
N LYS A 614 -27.13 13.72 15.18
CA LYS A 614 -28.57 13.65 15.38
C LYS A 614 -29.09 12.23 15.07
N GLY A 615 -30.06 11.75 15.85
CA GLY A 615 -30.65 10.42 15.67
C GLY A 615 -29.90 9.28 16.36
N VAL A 616 -28.98 9.59 17.29
CA VAL A 616 -28.35 8.61 18.19
C VAL A 616 -28.79 8.90 19.63
N VAL A 617 -29.07 7.85 20.40
CA VAL A 617 -29.44 7.92 21.83
C VAL A 617 -28.45 7.13 22.67
N SER A 618 -28.19 7.58 23.91
CA SER A 618 -27.38 6.84 24.88
C SER A 618 -28.28 6.18 25.92
N VAL A 619 -28.09 4.89 26.16
CA VAL A 619 -28.83 4.12 27.17
C VAL A 619 -27.83 3.33 28.02
N ARG A 620 -28.08 3.25 29.33
CA ARG A 620 -27.29 2.39 30.22
C ARG A 620 -27.70 0.93 30.00
N ILE A 621 -26.77 0.12 29.51
CA ILE A 621 -26.98 -1.30 29.24
C ILE A 621 -26.14 -2.12 30.21
N ASP A 622 -26.74 -3.16 30.79
CA ASP A 622 -26.01 -4.20 31.51
C ASP A 622 -25.30 -5.12 30.50
N PRO A 623 -23.95 -5.18 30.49
CA PRO A 623 -23.22 -6.04 29.58
C PRO A 623 -23.58 -7.52 29.71
N LYS A 624 -24.00 -8.01 30.88
CA LYS A 624 -24.29 -9.43 31.10
C LYS A 624 -25.58 -9.85 30.41
N SER A 625 -26.67 -9.10 30.63
CA SER A 625 -27.98 -9.40 30.08
C SER A 625 -28.25 -8.82 28.70
N GLY A 626 -27.57 -7.73 28.32
CA GLY A 626 -27.87 -6.94 27.13
C GLY A 626 -29.13 -6.05 27.26
N LEU A 627 -29.75 -6.03 28.45
CA LEU A 627 -30.95 -5.25 28.74
C LEU A 627 -30.59 -3.87 29.30
N ARG A 628 -31.58 -2.97 29.42
CA ARG A 628 -31.39 -1.71 30.14
C ARG A 628 -31.01 -1.98 31.58
N ALA A 629 -30.02 -1.26 32.08
CA ALA A 629 -29.61 -1.37 33.47
C ALA A 629 -30.71 -0.85 34.40
N GLY A 630 -31.36 -1.76 35.14
CA GLY A 630 -32.28 -1.46 36.24
C GLY A 630 -31.56 -1.37 37.59
N LYS A 631 -32.34 -1.31 38.68
CA LYS A 631 -31.82 -1.30 40.06
C LYS A 631 -31.01 -2.59 40.30
N GLY A 632 -29.77 -2.47 40.79
CA GLY A 632 -28.87 -3.61 41.06
C GLY A 632 -28.04 -4.10 39.87
N CYS A 633 -28.21 -3.56 38.65
CA CYS A 633 -27.39 -3.93 37.50
C CYS A 633 -26.26 -2.93 37.22
N SER A 634 -25.07 -3.43 36.86
CA SER A 634 -23.95 -2.60 36.42
C SER A 634 -24.17 -2.06 35.00
N GLY A 635 -24.71 -0.85 34.90
CA GLY A 635 -24.93 -0.19 33.60
C GLY A 635 -23.69 0.49 33.02
N ARG A 636 -23.46 0.35 31.71
CA ARG A 636 -22.53 1.20 30.94
C ARG A 636 -23.28 2.00 29.86
N PRO A 637 -22.91 3.29 29.65
CA PRO A 637 -23.44 4.05 28.52
C PRO A 637 -23.15 3.31 27.20
N THR A 638 -24.21 3.03 26.45
CA THR A 638 -24.16 2.36 25.14
C THR A 638 -25.04 3.14 24.18
N TYR A 639 -24.52 3.38 22.97
CA TYR A 639 -25.18 4.25 22.00
C TYR A 639 -25.93 3.43 20.96
N PHE A 640 -27.13 3.88 20.60
CA PHE A 640 -28.01 3.23 19.64
C PHE A 640 -28.53 4.23 18.63
N ILE A 641 -28.84 3.76 17.43
CA ILE A 641 -29.68 4.53 16.50
C ILE A 641 -31.05 4.71 17.18
N LYS A 642 -31.63 5.92 17.10
CA LYS A 642 -32.93 6.21 17.72
C LYS A 642 -33.95 5.17 17.25
N GLY A 643 -34.66 4.55 18.20
CA GLY A 643 -35.64 3.50 17.94
C GLY A 643 -35.10 2.06 18.01
N THR A 644 -33.78 1.85 18.12
CA THR A 644 -33.20 0.49 18.18
C THR A 644 -32.65 0.07 19.55
N ALA A 645 -32.75 0.95 20.55
CA ALA A 645 -32.33 0.62 21.91
C ALA A 645 -33.30 -0.39 22.57
N PRO A 646 -32.81 -1.37 23.34
CA PRO A 646 -33.66 -2.24 24.16
C PRO A 646 -34.61 -1.43 25.03
N THR A 647 -35.81 -1.94 25.31
CA THR A 647 -36.83 -1.28 26.15
C THR A 647 -36.99 -1.93 27.53
N THR A 648 -36.62 -3.21 27.64
CA THR A 648 -36.71 -4.01 28.87
C THR A 648 -35.53 -3.75 29.81
N TYR A 649 -35.78 -3.88 31.12
CA TYR A 649 -34.79 -3.65 32.19
C TYR A 649 -34.37 -4.97 32.84
N CYS A 650 -33.09 -5.11 33.17
CA CYS A 650 -32.63 -6.19 34.04
C CYS A 650 -33.04 -5.95 35.50
N GLY A 651 -33.18 -7.03 36.28
CA GLY A 651 -33.52 -6.96 37.71
C GLY A 651 -35.00 -6.77 38.02
N LYS A 652 -35.88 -6.65 37.01
CA LYS A 652 -37.32 -6.85 37.22
C LYS A 652 -37.59 -8.36 37.19
N GLN A 653 -38.03 -8.93 38.31
CA GLN A 653 -38.92 -10.10 38.23
C GLN A 653 -40.16 -9.61 37.48
N GLU A 654 -40.47 -10.24 36.34
CA GLU A 654 -41.77 -9.99 35.74
C GLU A 654 -42.85 -10.45 36.74
N PRO A 655 -43.83 -9.61 37.14
CA PRO A 655 -45.03 -10.16 37.69
C PRO A 655 -45.65 -11.01 36.59
N HIS A 656 -45.90 -12.29 36.86
CA HIS A 656 -46.70 -13.16 36.02
C HIS A 656 -48.01 -12.45 35.65
N LYS A 657 -48.06 -11.81 34.49
CA LYS A 657 -49.33 -11.47 33.86
C LYS A 657 -49.72 -12.68 33.05
N LEU A 658 -50.59 -13.49 33.64
CA LEU A 658 -51.43 -14.44 32.91
C LEU A 658 -51.99 -13.73 31.66
N GLN A 659 -51.48 -14.09 30.48
CA GLN A 659 -52.11 -13.70 29.24
C GLN A 659 -53.46 -14.40 29.16
N LYS A 660 -54.55 -13.63 29.23
CA LYS A 660 -55.86 -14.11 28.78
C LYS A 660 -55.74 -14.43 27.28
N PRO A 661 -56.32 -15.55 26.81
CA PRO A 661 -56.18 -15.97 25.42
C PRO A 661 -56.85 -14.96 24.48
N THR A 662 -56.08 -14.34 23.61
CA THR A 662 -56.58 -13.56 22.48
C THR A 662 -57.18 -14.50 21.43
N LYS A 663 -58.49 -14.38 21.20
CA LYS A 663 -59.20 -15.01 20.07
C LYS A 663 -58.51 -14.65 18.74
N GLN A 664 -57.93 -15.62 18.05
CA GLN A 664 -57.52 -15.50 16.66
C GLN A 664 -58.77 -15.30 15.78
N ARG A 665 -58.91 -14.12 15.16
CA ARG A 665 -59.74 -13.97 13.97
C ARG A 665 -58.98 -14.57 12.78
N ARG A 666 -59.50 -15.67 12.22
CA ARG A 666 -59.01 -16.27 10.97
C ARG A 666 -59.18 -15.28 9.81
N SER A 667 -58.15 -15.17 8.98
CA SER A 667 -58.16 -14.42 7.73
C SER A 667 -59.05 -15.14 6.70
N LEU A 668 -59.80 -14.39 5.90
CA LEU A 668 -60.66 -14.89 4.81
C LEU A 668 -59.87 -15.70 3.76
N LEU A 669 -58.56 -15.47 3.67
CA LEU A 669 -57.64 -16.16 2.76
C LEU A 669 -57.30 -17.60 3.18
N ASP A 670 -57.43 -17.95 4.46
CA ASP A 670 -57.16 -19.32 4.95
C ASP A 670 -58.31 -20.30 4.65
N ARG A 671 -59.48 -19.79 4.21
CA ARG A 671 -60.64 -20.61 3.84
C ARG A 671 -60.65 -21.06 2.38
N LEU A 672 -59.81 -20.48 1.52
CA LEU A 672 -59.86 -20.72 0.07
C LEU A 672 -58.87 -21.77 -0.46
N PHE A 673 -57.88 -22.21 0.32
CA PHE A 673 -56.83 -23.13 -0.14
C PHE A 673 -56.93 -24.56 0.42
N HIS A 674 -58.06 -24.96 1.00
CA HIS A 674 -58.27 -26.34 1.45
C HIS A 674 -59.06 -27.24 0.48
N TRP A 675 -59.34 -26.75 -0.73
CA TRP A 675 -59.97 -27.50 -1.80
C TRP A 675 -58.95 -27.67 -2.94
N TRP A 676 -58.04 -28.62 -2.76
CA TRP A 676 -57.30 -29.42 -3.76
C TRP A 676 -56.06 -29.93 -3.03
N LYS A 677 -56.08 -31.24 -2.72
CA LYS A 677 -55.00 -31.95 -2.02
C LYS A 677 -53.78 -32.13 -2.91
#